data_AF-A0A413IAR1-F1
#
_entry.id   AF-A0A413IAR1-F1
#
_cell.length_a   1.000
_cell.length_b   1.000
_cell.length_c   1.000
_cell.angle_alpha   90.00
_cell.angle_beta   90.00
_cell.angle_gamma   90.00
#
_symmetry.space_group_name_H-M   'P 1'
#
loop_
_entity.id
_entity.type
_entity.pdbx_description
1 polymer ?
#
loop_
_entity_poly.entity_id
_entity_poly.type
_entity_poly.pdbx_seq_one_letter_code
_entity_poly.pdbx_strand_id
1 'polypeptide(L)'
;MGYKVLKQGWRLIAILAIGFSSGCSGNEKIKGIDLDEVGYGSSVFSVLKGEDYESEALKLPEGVGEDITVKIKDVRNFSTKESEPLFFESCEVIGWSSPVDLNTDKTMEAVLAKYNPVQKATLSVDASTGKLILYGAGTKNIPAAVYLVDLEISSGGVTQIKEGVCRIQLKDNSAKAVTVSATWGTTDSDKAPADVSSKELSEEELQEFAGALGSAYNKNYGYLILKVKDRRNQSISWKDRWVTRTNKNNFETANPWAEIIYTDEAVIVPYPVPSYPVVSQSTGNAVQYKVEKANTAFRKDLFFDCNLSVTQKGVFEIECRLTDSEVQGKATVLPSGKKLFFPVQDDLRSMDFYDDNSRLSYHRMVSSENFVVFWEKGFGDDPKSAPPLNGVDMTVDLDDLLEKGERFYKLYHDSLNFVTPGNSNVDSIRMMVIVHYTTTWTAYGGGYDDVIGALWVNPATMKPVGQTIAHEFGHSFQYQVYCDDPNKEAGFRQGQSGTSQDGNSFWEMCAQHMAWQNIALFPEWNCDVPIYLANHHRGFMHEWLRYQAFYLMEYWRMKHGEDMLGRVWRESESHEDPITAYKRIAGLSQDQFNAEVWESACHDITWDYPLGGYLRRIVDRQSEADRQTWYTHKTRLIAENGYYRSYPDTVTADHGTEQNIAFTPHDYGYNAFQLSVPEGGTTVTAEFEGITGDSRYRTVGDSKAGWRFGFVGVQGSWTPVYGDMGEATGTAPQASVSFTVPGGGLKQLWFVVSGAPTRHEPHVWDDDVGNDEEYPYRVKFVNTEVKN
;
A
#
# COMPACT_ATOMS: atom_id res chain seq x y z
N MET A 1 -30.83 53.70 1.65
CA MET A 1 -32.10 53.45 0.95
C MET A 1 -32.81 52.34 1.72
N GLY A 2 -33.69 52.59 2.70
CA GLY A 2 -34.99 53.29 2.63
C GLY A 2 -36.03 52.31 2.07
N TYR A 3 -37.12 51.86 2.71
CA TYR A 3 -37.91 52.23 3.92
C TYR A 3 -38.66 50.92 4.36
N LYS A 4 -38.75 50.54 5.65
CA LYS A 4 -39.93 50.64 6.57
C LYS A 4 -41.29 50.13 5.99
N VAL A 5 -42.23 49.46 6.68
CA VAL A 5 -42.49 49.13 8.09
C VAL A 5 -43.71 48.17 8.19
N LEU A 6 -43.66 47.28 9.19
CA LEU A 6 -44.70 46.66 10.04
C LEU A 6 -46.18 47.15 10.01
N LYS A 7 -47.09 46.17 10.18
CA LYS A 7 -48.16 46.01 11.22
C LYS A 7 -49.65 45.86 10.78
N GLN A 8 -50.22 44.76 11.30
CA GLN A 8 -51.53 44.55 11.95
C GLN A 8 -52.84 44.57 11.13
N GLY A 9 -53.66 43.53 11.36
CA GLY A 9 -54.98 43.33 10.73
C GLY A 9 -56.18 43.83 11.53
N TRP A 10 -57.38 43.40 11.12
CA TRP A 10 -58.61 43.19 11.92
C TRP A 10 -59.74 42.57 11.06
N ARG A 11 -60.79 42.10 11.75
CA ARG A 11 -61.91 41.21 11.38
C ARG A 11 -63.09 41.88 10.62
N LEU A 12 -63.99 41.02 10.06
CA LEU A 12 -65.48 41.00 10.14
C LEU A 12 -66.31 40.93 8.81
N ILE A 13 -67.12 39.86 8.72
CA ILE A 13 -68.58 39.74 8.41
C ILE A 13 -69.16 40.04 7.00
N ALA A 14 -69.88 39.05 6.45
CA ALA A 14 -71.32 39.06 6.06
C ALA A 14 -71.70 37.69 5.44
N ILE A 15 -72.41 36.78 6.12
CA ILE A 15 -73.87 36.53 6.15
C ILE A 15 -74.61 36.77 4.82
N LEU A 16 -75.16 35.68 4.25
CA LEU A 16 -76.41 35.72 3.49
C LEU A 16 -77.20 34.43 3.76
N ALA A 17 -78.40 34.60 4.31
CA ALA A 17 -79.36 33.55 4.63
C ALA A 17 -80.44 33.48 3.54
N ILE A 18 -80.88 32.28 3.17
CA ILE A 18 -82.21 32.01 2.60
C ILE A 18 -82.72 30.71 3.22
N GLY A 19 -83.95 30.75 3.75
CA GLY A 19 -84.53 29.72 4.61
C GLY A 19 -85.62 28.85 3.98
N PHE A 20 -86.25 28.11 4.91
CA PHE A 20 -87.47 27.28 4.85
C PHE A 20 -87.42 25.99 4.02
N SER A 21 -87.59 24.84 4.68
CA SER A 21 -88.90 24.36 5.13
C SER A 21 -88.77 23.08 5.97
N SER A 22 -89.79 22.89 6.79
CA SER A 22 -90.04 21.82 7.77
C SER A 22 -90.27 20.44 7.15
N GLY A 23 -89.78 19.39 7.82
CA GLY A 23 -90.22 18.01 7.62
C GLY A 23 -89.79 17.12 8.77
N CYS A 24 -90.73 16.79 9.67
CA CYS A 24 -90.55 15.81 10.74
C CYS A 24 -90.40 14.39 10.18
N SER A 25 -89.42 13.64 10.69
CA SER A 25 -89.55 12.28 11.24
C SER A 25 -88.15 11.93 11.75
N GLY A 26 -87.92 11.79 13.05
CA GLY A 26 -88.44 10.65 13.78
C GLY A 26 -87.74 9.39 13.26
N ASN A 27 -86.49 9.18 13.67
CA ASN A 27 -85.97 7.84 13.97
C ASN A 27 -84.64 7.94 14.73
N GLU A 28 -84.71 7.40 15.95
CA GLU A 28 -83.68 6.63 16.64
C GLU A 28 -82.26 7.23 16.74
N LYS A 29 -81.90 7.58 17.98
CA LYS A 29 -80.51 7.53 18.45
C LYS A 29 -79.90 6.18 18.05
N ILE A 30 -79.13 6.17 16.96
CA ILE A 30 -78.18 5.10 16.72
C ILE A 30 -77.08 5.32 17.75
N LYS A 31 -76.87 4.33 18.63
CA LYS A 31 -75.63 4.22 19.40
C LYS A 31 -74.50 4.07 18.38
N GLY A 32 -73.78 5.15 18.10
CA GLY A 32 -72.69 5.18 17.14
C GLY A 32 -72.00 6.54 17.18
N ILE A 33 -70.70 6.54 16.95
CA ILE A 33 -69.85 7.71 16.79
C ILE A 33 -70.09 8.26 15.38
N ASP A 34 -70.35 9.57 15.24
CA ASP A 34 -70.35 10.22 13.93
C ASP A 34 -68.91 10.26 13.41
N LEU A 35 -68.60 9.32 12.52
CA LEU A 35 -67.25 9.19 12.00
C LEU A 35 -66.85 10.40 11.15
N ASP A 36 -67.77 11.19 10.59
CA ASP A 36 -67.39 12.32 9.72
C ASP A 36 -66.72 13.47 10.48
N GLU A 37 -67.02 13.62 11.78
CA GLU A 37 -66.40 14.62 12.66
C GLU A 37 -65.10 14.12 13.34
N VAL A 38 -64.76 12.83 13.18
CA VAL A 38 -63.55 12.22 13.76
C VAL A 38 -62.32 12.51 12.91
N GLY A 39 -61.25 13.05 13.48
CA GLY A 39 -60.00 13.24 12.73
C GLY A 39 -58.94 13.99 13.51
N TYR A 40 -57.78 14.20 12.90
CA TYR A 40 -56.73 15.04 13.49
C TYR A 40 -56.80 16.47 12.96
N GLY A 41 -56.12 17.41 13.63
CA GLY A 41 -56.04 18.80 13.17
C GLY A 41 -55.33 18.91 11.82
N SER A 42 -54.32 18.07 11.59
CA SER A 42 -53.71 17.85 10.27
C SER A 42 -54.19 16.57 9.61
N SER A 43 -54.52 16.62 8.32
CA SER A 43 -54.86 15.43 7.53
C SER A 43 -53.63 14.69 6.98
N VAL A 44 -52.44 15.30 7.05
CA VAL A 44 -51.17 14.72 6.60
C VAL A 44 -50.06 15.03 7.61
N PHE A 45 -49.39 13.99 8.11
CA PHE A 45 -48.22 14.07 8.97
C PHE A 45 -46.97 13.77 8.15
N SER A 46 -46.10 14.76 7.95
CA SER A 46 -44.80 14.55 7.29
C SER A 46 -43.77 14.12 8.31
N VAL A 47 -43.22 12.92 8.15
CA VAL A 47 -42.21 12.35 9.06
C VAL A 47 -40.99 11.90 8.28
N LEU A 48 -39.80 12.21 8.78
CA LEU A 48 -38.53 11.72 8.24
C LEU A 48 -38.22 10.35 8.86
N LYS A 49 -37.76 9.39 8.05
CA LYS A 49 -37.35 8.06 8.53
C LYS A 49 -36.26 8.19 9.60
N GLY A 50 -36.38 7.43 10.68
CA GLY A 50 -35.44 7.49 11.80
C GLY A 50 -35.74 8.56 12.85
N GLU A 51 -36.75 9.43 12.65
CA GLU A 51 -37.19 10.41 13.65
C GLU A 51 -38.49 9.98 14.34
N ASP A 52 -38.54 10.19 15.66
CA ASP A 52 -39.77 9.98 16.44
C ASP A 52 -40.77 11.10 16.13
N TYR A 53 -42.06 10.75 16.07
CA TYR A 53 -43.16 11.69 15.82
C TYR A 53 -44.35 11.40 16.72
N GLU A 54 -44.89 12.43 17.36
CA GLU A 54 -46.13 12.37 18.14
C GLU A 54 -47.16 13.35 17.54
N SER A 55 -48.38 12.87 17.29
CA SER A 55 -49.49 13.71 16.82
C SER A 55 -50.21 14.41 17.97
N GLU A 56 -51.04 15.41 17.64
CA GLU A 56 -52.10 15.87 18.52
C GLU A 56 -53.13 14.75 18.84
N ALA A 57 -53.96 14.97 19.87
CA ALA A 57 -55.05 14.05 20.20
C ALA A 57 -56.11 14.01 19.10
N LEU A 58 -56.75 12.83 18.95
CA LEU A 58 -57.81 12.63 17.97
C LEU A 58 -59.02 13.49 18.35
N LYS A 59 -59.48 14.33 17.42
CA LYS A 59 -60.69 15.13 17.61
C LYS A 59 -61.92 14.22 17.46
N LEU A 60 -62.85 14.36 18.39
CA LEU A 60 -64.09 13.60 18.45
C LEU A 60 -65.33 14.51 18.41
N PRO A 61 -66.50 13.96 18.02
CA PRO A 61 -67.78 14.66 18.08
C PRO A 61 -68.13 15.12 19.50
N GLU A 62 -68.92 16.19 19.61
CA GLU A 62 -69.35 16.76 20.88
C GLU A 62 -70.22 15.74 21.67
N GLY A 63 -69.79 15.40 22.90
CA GLY A 63 -70.47 14.41 23.77
C GLY A 63 -69.87 12.99 23.77
N VAL A 64 -68.82 12.73 22.98
CA VAL A 64 -68.04 11.47 23.00
C VAL A 64 -66.66 11.77 23.61
N GLY A 65 -66.44 11.43 24.89
CA GLY A 65 -65.16 11.80 25.52
C GLY A 65 -64.77 11.13 26.84
N GLU A 66 -65.68 10.48 27.58
CA GLU A 66 -65.33 9.96 28.92
C GLU A 66 -64.96 8.46 28.95
N ASP A 67 -65.33 7.68 27.92
CA ASP A 67 -65.04 6.23 27.82
C ASP A 67 -64.76 5.81 26.36
N ILE A 68 -63.70 6.36 25.75
CA ILE A 68 -63.26 5.93 24.41
C ILE A 68 -62.10 4.93 24.47
N THR A 69 -62.03 4.06 23.49
CA THR A 69 -60.86 3.20 23.23
C THR A 69 -60.55 3.21 21.75
N VAL A 70 -59.37 3.73 21.38
CA VAL A 70 -58.88 3.80 20.00
C VAL A 70 -57.82 2.71 19.77
N LYS A 71 -57.90 2.05 18.61
CA LYS A 71 -56.89 1.09 18.12
C LYS A 71 -56.58 1.38 16.66
N ILE A 72 -55.35 1.12 16.24
CA ILE A 72 -55.01 1.12 14.82
C ILE A 72 -55.56 -0.17 14.22
N LYS A 73 -56.39 -0.03 13.19
CA LYS A 73 -56.97 -1.18 12.49
C LYS A 73 -56.04 -1.67 11.39
N ASP A 74 -55.52 -0.76 10.59
CA ASP A 74 -54.60 -1.05 9.50
C ASP A 74 -53.81 0.22 9.12
N VAL A 75 -52.66 0.02 8.47
CA VAL A 75 -51.89 1.09 7.82
C VAL A 75 -51.63 0.65 6.39
N ARG A 76 -52.18 1.37 5.41
CA ARG A 76 -52.14 0.96 4.00
C ARG A 76 -51.37 1.94 3.15
N ASN A 77 -50.60 1.46 2.19
CA ASN A 77 -49.95 2.33 1.21
C ASN A 77 -51.02 3.10 0.41
N PHE A 78 -50.89 4.43 0.33
CA PHE A 78 -51.89 5.28 -0.30
C PHE A 78 -52.07 4.97 -1.79
N SER A 79 -51.00 4.55 -2.48
CA SER A 79 -51.00 4.27 -3.92
C SER A 79 -51.48 2.86 -4.23
N THR A 80 -50.93 1.83 -3.55
CA THR A 80 -51.27 0.42 -3.85
C THR A 80 -52.50 -0.08 -3.10
N LYS A 81 -52.91 0.62 -2.02
CA LYS A 81 -53.98 0.23 -1.08
C LYS A 81 -53.70 -1.04 -0.28
N GLU A 82 -52.51 -1.61 -0.40
CA GLU A 82 -52.07 -2.79 0.36
C GLU A 82 -51.65 -2.40 1.78
N SER A 83 -51.89 -3.28 2.74
CA SER A 83 -51.47 -3.15 4.14
C SER A 83 -49.94 -3.20 4.25
N GLU A 84 -49.36 -2.35 5.09
CA GLU A 84 -47.93 -2.27 5.38
C GLU A 84 -47.68 -2.81 6.80
N PRO A 85 -47.36 -4.11 6.95
CA PRO A 85 -47.21 -4.75 8.25
C PRO A 85 -46.04 -4.19 9.07
N LEU A 86 -45.04 -3.59 8.42
CA LEU A 86 -43.85 -3.04 9.08
C LEU A 86 -44.18 -1.92 10.09
N PHE A 87 -45.34 -1.25 9.97
CA PHE A 87 -45.81 -0.28 10.98
C PHE A 87 -46.24 -0.92 12.30
N PHE A 88 -46.53 -2.22 12.30
CA PHE A 88 -46.93 -2.98 13.49
C PHE A 88 -45.81 -3.83 14.07
N GLU A 89 -44.70 -3.98 13.33
CA GLU A 89 -43.53 -4.66 13.83
C GLU A 89 -42.96 -3.96 15.06
N SER A 90 -42.44 -4.77 15.98
CA SER A 90 -41.80 -4.25 17.17
C SER A 90 -40.43 -3.69 16.81
N CYS A 91 -40.19 -2.44 17.16
CA CYS A 91 -38.88 -1.81 17.12
C CYS A 91 -38.39 -1.51 18.54
N GLU A 92 -37.07 -1.52 18.69
CA GLU A 92 -36.41 -1.12 19.93
C GLU A 92 -36.38 0.41 20.03
N VAL A 93 -37.05 0.95 21.06
CA VAL A 93 -37.02 2.38 21.36
C VAL A 93 -36.06 2.62 22.52
N ILE A 94 -35.17 3.61 22.33
CA ILE A 94 -34.18 4.00 23.34
C ILE A 94 -34.91 4.48 24.60
N GLY A 95 -34.74 3.74 25.70
CA GLY A 95 -35.28 4.10 27.01
C GLY A 95 -34.16 4.20 28.05
N TRP A 96 -34.36 5.07 29.04
CA TRP A 96 -33.40 5.31 30.12
C TRP A 96 -34.10 5.20 31.47
N SER A 97 -33.57 4.36 32.36
CA SER A 97 -34.07 4.24 33.75
C SER A 97 -33.64 5.43 34.61
N SER A 98 -32.53 6.07 34.28
CA SER A 98 -32.03 7.32 34.87
C SER A 98 -31.00 7.96 33.93
N PRO A 99 -30.70 9.28 34.05
CA PRO A 99 -29.65 9.89 33.27
C PRO A 99 -28.24 9.39 33.68
N VAL A 100 -27.32 9.46 32.72
CA VAL A 100 -25.89 9.15 32.90
C VAL A 100 -25.23 10.27 33.69
N ASP A 101 -24.51 9.96 34.75
CA ASP A 101 -23.72 10.90 35.53
C ASP A 101 -22.24 10.65 35.26
N LEU A 102 -21.60 11.62 34.60
CA LEU A 102 -20.19 11.53 34.20
C LEU A 102 -19.24 11.35 35.38
N ASN A 103 -19.66 11.68 36.61
CA ASN A 103 -18.82 11.55 37.80
C ASN A 103 -18.91 10.17 38.45
N THR A 104 -19.99 9.42 38.23
CA THR A 104 -20.26 8.15 38.91
C THR A 104 -20.33 6.95 37.96
N ASP A 105 -20.78 7.12 36.72
CA ASP A 105 -20.85 6.06 35.71
C ASP A 105 -19.52 5.91 34.97
N LYS A 106 -18.58 5.18 35.59
CA LYS A 106 -17.19 5.02 35.12
C LYS A 106 -16.91 3.73 34.34
N THR A 107 -17.95 2.97 33.98
CA THR A 107 -17.80 1.71 33.23
C THR A 107 -18.91 1.58 32.20
N MET A 108 -18.61 0.97 31.05
CA MET A 108 -19.57 0.78 29.97
C MET A 108 -20.82 0.01 30.44
N GLU A 109 -20.61 -0.97 31.32
CA GLU A 109 -21.67 -1.79 31.92
C GLU A 109 -22.60 -0.96 32.79
N ALA A 110 -22.09 0.03 33.54
CA ALA A 110 -22.92 0.92 34.36
C ALA A 110 -23.81 1.83 33.50
N VAL A 111 -23.28 2.32 32.38
CA VAL A 111 -24.07 3.12 31.42
C VAL A 111 -25.12 2.25 30.73
N LEU A 112 -24.73 1.04 30.29
CA LEU A 112 -25.66 0.08 29.68
C LEU A 112 -26.72 -0.43 30.66
N ALA A 113 -26.41 -0.53 31.96
CA ALA A 113 -27.40 -0.89 32.97
C ALA A 113 -28.51 0.17 33.13
N LYS A 114 -28.21 1.44 32.80
CA LYS A 114 -29.20 2.51 32.76
C LYS A 114 -30.01 2.52 31.47
N TYR A 115 -29.44 1.98 30.40
CA TYR A 115 -30.13 1.76 29.13
C TYR A 115 -31.19 0.67 29.30
N ASN A 116 -32.45 1.07 29.17
CA ASN A 116 -33.60 0.18 29.31
C ASN A 116 -34.43 0.26 28.02
N PRO A 117 -33.99 -0.42 26.95
CA PRO A 117 -34.71 -0.41 25.68
C PRO A 117 -36.11 -0.97 25.88
N VAL A 118 -37.10 -0.30 25.28
CA VAL A 118 -38.49 -0.76 25.33
C VAL A 118 -38.93 -1.14 23.94
N GLN A 119 -39.48 -2.35 23.82
CA GLN A 119 -40.08 -2.82 22.58
C GLN A 119 -41.43 -2.13 22.37
N LYS A 120 -41.57 -1.42 21.25
CA LYS A 120 -42.79 -0.70 20.86
C LYS A 120 -43.09 -1.01 19.40
N ALA A 121 -44.37 -1.15 19.05
CA ALA A 121 -44.77 -1.19 17.64
C ALA A 121 -44.33 0.11 16.96
N THR A 122 -43.80 0.03 15.74
CA THR A 122 -43.30 1.18 14.97
C THR A 122 -44.30 2.34 14.99
N LEU A 123 -45.59 2.07 14.79
CA LEU A 123 -46.68 2.99 15.03
C LEU A 123 -47.58 2.46 16.15
N SER A 124 -47.90 3.33 17.10
CA SER A 124 -48.83 3.05 18.19
C SER A 124 -49.85 4.18 18.33
N VAL A 125 -50.95 3.89 19.02
CA VAL A 125 -51.99 4.87 19.36
C VAL A 125 -52.25 4.85 20.85
N ASP A 126 -52.33 6.02 21.49
CA ASP A 126 -52.86 6.14 22.84
C ASP A 126 -54.35 5.80 22.82
N ALA A 127 -54.73 4.74 23.53
CA ALA A 127 -56.10 4.23 23.48
C ALA A 127 -57.14 5.23 24.02
N SER A 128 -56.74 6.12 24.92
CA SER A 128 -57.64 7.07 25.60
C SER A 128 -57.74 8.42 24.91
N THR A 129 -56.70 8.85 24.20
CA THR A 129 -56.66 10.16 23.51
C THR A 129 -56.64 10.03 21.99
N GLY A 130 -56.43 8.83 21.46
CA GLY A 130 -56.22 8.59 20.04
C GLY A 130 -54.95 9.23 19.49
N LYS A 131 -53.96 9.60 20.31
CA LYS A 131 -52.70 10.18 19.80
C LYS A 131 -51.89 9.12 19.07
N LEU A 132 -51.40 9.41 17.87
CA LEU A 132 -50.46 8.55 17.17
C LEU A 132 -49.03 8.85 17.62
N ILE A 133 -48.29 7.79 17.89
CA ILE A 133 -46.86 7.83 18.20
C ILE A 133 -46.15 6.92 17.21
N LEU A 134 -45.33 7.51 16.35
CA LEU A 134 -44.48 6.81 15.39
C LEU A 134 -43.03 6.87 15.90
N TYR A 135 -42.43 5.71 16.13
CA TYR A 135 -41.05 5.59 16.61
C TYR A 135 -40.09 5.45 15.42
N GLY A 136 -39.16 6.39 15.33
CA GLY A 136 -38.23 6.53 14.22
C GLY A 136 -37.39 5.28 13.96
N ALA A 137 -36.98 4.57 15.02
CA ALA A 137 -36.21 3.33 14.93
C ALA A 137 -36.85 2.26 14.02
N GLY A 138 -38.18 2.11 14.07
CA GLY A 138 -38.92 1.14 13.27
C GLY A 138 -39.19 1.57 11.82
N THR A 139 -39.04 2.86 11.51
CA THR A 139 -39.38 3.40 10.17
C THR A 139 -38.29 3.17 9.13
N LYS A 140 -37.08 2.73 9.51
CA LYS A 140 -35.91 2.62 8.60
C LYS A 140 -36.18 1.71 7.40
N ASN A 141 -36.86 0.59 7.64
CA ASN A 141 -37.13 -0.43 6.63
C ASN A 141 -38.47 -0.21 5.91
N ILE A 142 -39.27 0.76 6.35
CA ILE A 142 -40.52 1.10 5.68
C ILE A 142 -40.21 1.92 4.42
N PRO A 143 -40.76 1.56 3.25
CA PRO A 143 -40.56 2.34 2.03
C PRO A 143 -41.02 3.79 2.20
N ALA A 144 -40.26 4.75 1.66
CA ALA A 144 -40.68 6.15 1.66
C ALA A 144 -41.89 6.33 0.73
N ALA A 145 -43.06 6.60 1.33
CA ALA A 145 -44.33 6.73 0.63
C ALA A 145 -45.36 7.48 1.50
N VAL A 146 -46.59 7.60 0.99
CA VAL A 146 -47.73 8.08 1.78
C VAL A 146 -48.55 6.87 2.22
N TYR A 147 -48.90 6.80 3.50
CA TYR A 147 -49.69 5.72 4.09
C TYR A 147 -50.98 6.26 4.71
N LEU A 148 -52.08 5.52 4.57
CA LEU A 148 -53.38 5.79 5.19
C LEU A 148 -53.47 5.05 6.51
N VAL A 149 -53.89 5.73 7.57
CA VAL A 149 -54.13 5.11 8.88
C VAL A 149 -55.63 4.90 9.07
N ASP A 150 -56.02 3.64 9.26
CA ASP A 150 -57.38 3.24 9.59
C ASP A 150 -57.47 3.00 11.10
N LEU A 151 -58.47 3.59 11.76
CA LEU A 151 -58.66 3.45 13.21
C LEU A 151 -59.95 2.71 13.53
N GLU A 152 -59.89 1.83 14.52
CA GLU A 152 -61.02 1.24 15.21
C GLU A 152 -61.28 2.04 16.49
N ILE A 153 -62.49 2.58 16.64
CA ILE A 153 -62.87 3.46 17.75
C ILE A 153 -64.05 2.84 18.46
N SER A 154 -63.92 2.63 19.77
CA SER A 154 -64.95 2.07 20.63
C SER A 154 -65.40 3.09 21.67
N SER A 155 -66.71 3.27 21.82
CA SER A 155 -67.30 4.13 22.85
C SER A 155 -68.69 3.60 23.24
N GLY A 156 -69.00 3.55 24.54
CA GLY A 156 -70.33 3.13 25.02
C GLY A 156 -70.78 1.73 24.58
N GLY A 157 -69.83 0.82 24.34
CA GLY A 157 -70.08 -0.56 23.87
C GLY A 157 -70.30 -0.71 22.35
N VAL A 158 -70.07 0.34 21.56
CA VAL A 158 -70.12 0.30 20.09
C VAL A 158 -68.73 0.52 19.52
N THR A 159 -68.33 -0.32 18.57
CA THR A 159 -67.04 -0.27 17.88
C THR A 159 -67.27 0.03 16.39
N GLN A 160 -66.59 1.04 15.85
CA GLN A 160 -66.65 1.42 14.44
C GLN A 160 -65.25 1.63 13.87
N ILE A 161 -65.08 1.33 12.58
CA ILE A 161 -63.82 1.54 11.86
C ILE A 161 -63.97 2.78 10.98
N LYS A 162 -63.05 3.74 11.13
CA LYS A 162 -62.89 4.84 10.19
C LYS A 162 -61.65 4.60 9.36
N GLU A 163 -61.84 4.43 8.05
CA GLU A 163 -60.75 4.31 7.11
C GLU A 163 -60.16 5.68 6.75
N GLY A 164 -58.84 5.75 6.60
CA GLY A 164 -58.11 6.93 6.12
C GLY A 164 -58.25 8.15 7.02
N VAL A 165 -58.25 7.97 8.34
CA VAL A 165 -58.42 9.05 9.33
C VAL A 165 -57.36 10.15 9.14
N CYS A 166 -56.14 9.75 8.81
CA CYS A 166 -55.05 10.63 8.42
C CYS A 166 -54.09 9.94 7.44
N ARG A 167 -53.14 10.72 6.92
CA ARG A 167 -52.03 10.22 6.10
C ARG A 167 -50.70 10.43 6.79
N ILE A 168 -49.84 9.41 6.81
CA ILE A 168 -48.42 9.55 7.17
C ILE A 168 -47.63 9.64 5.87
N GLN A 169 -47.01 10.79 5.60
CA GLN A 169 -46.03 10.95 4.53
C GLN A 169 -44.65 10.67 5.09
N LEU A 170 -44.15 9.45 4.86
CA LEU A 170 -42.83 9.03 5.28
C LEU A 170 -41.81 9.38 4.19
N LYS A 171 -40.78 10.15 4.56
CA LYS A 171 -39.72 10.62 3.65
C LYS A 171 -38.38 10.06 4.09
N ASP A 172 -37.51 9.75 3.14
CA ASP A 172 -36.13 9.42 3.49
C ASP A 172 -35.46 10.58 4.21
N ASN A 173 -34.69 10.25 5.24
CA ASN A 173 -33.98 11.22 6.06
C ASN A 173 -32.57 11.39 5.53
N SER A 174 -32.20 12.63 5.20
CA SER A 174 -30.85 12.99 4.77
C SER A 174 -29.93 13.39 5.94
N ALA A 175 -30.41 13.35 7.18
CA ALA A 175 -29.60 13.64 8.36
C ALA A 175 -28.49 12.60 8.53
N LYS A 176 -27.25 13.07 8.76
CA LYS A 176 -26.09 12.20 8.94
C LYS A 176 -26.18 11.45 10.29
N ALA A 177 -25.92 10.14 10.28
CA ALA A 177 -25.85 9.30 11.49
C ALA A 177 -24.77 9.78 12.48
N VAL A 178 -23.72 10.43 11.97
CA VAL A 178 -22.69 11.10 12.74
C VAL A 178 -22.57 12.54 12.27
N THR A 179 -22.54 13.48 13.22
CA THR A 179 -22.26 14.89 12.96
C THR A 179 -20.96 15.28 13.64
N VAL A 180 -20.06 15.87 12.87
CA VAL A 180 -18.75 16.32 13.35
C VAL A 180 -18.54 17.77 12.95
N SER A 181 -18.08 18.58 13.89
CA SER A 181 -17.55 19.91 13.61
C SER A 181 -16.17 20.03 14.23
N ALA A 182 -15.18 20.35 13.39
CA ALA A 182 -13.80 20.49 13.82
C ALA A 182 -13.26 21.86 13.40
N THR A 183 -12.43 22.44 14.25
CA THR A 183 -11.72 23.69 13.97
C THR A 183 -10.27 23.57 14.39
N TRP A 184 -9.38 24.29 13.72
CA TRP A 184 -7.96 24.29 14.02
C TRP A 184 -7.34 25.69 13.89
N GLY A 185 -6.23 25.94 14.59
CA GLY A 185 -5.52 27.22 14.47
C GLY A 185 -4.16 27.23 15.17
N THR A 186 -3.41 28.32 15.01
CA THR A 186 -2.10 28.52 15.65
C THR A 186 -2.19 29.28 16.98
N THR A 187 -3.39 29.75 17.32
CA THR A 187 -3.75 30.30 18.62
C THR A 187 -5.01 29.61 19.12
N ASP A 188 -5.23 29.67 20.44
CA ASP A 188 -6.41 29.03 21.03
C ASP A 188 -7.72 29.79 20.71
N SER A 189 -7.63 31.12 20.52
CA SER A 189 -8.78 31.98 20.26
C SER A 189 -9.23 31.99 18.80
N ASP A 190 -8.29 31.84 17.86
CA ASP A 190 -8.54 32.07 16.44
C ASP A 190 -8.34 30.77 15.67
N LYS A 191 -9.44 30.16 15.24
CA LYS A 191 -9.44 28.87 14.54
C LYS A 191 -10.29 28.94 13.28
N ALA A 192 -9.86 28.22 12.25
CA ALA A 192 -10.60 28.00 11.01
C ALA A 192 -11.30 26.63 11.04
N PRO A 193 -12.43 26.45 10.34
CA PRO A 193 -13.03 25.13 10.15
C PRO A 193 -12.05 24.16 9.48
N ALA A 194 -12.01 22.91 9.95
CA ALA A 194 -11.38 21.80 9.22
C ALA A 194 -12.36 21.26 8.17
N ASP A 195 -11.83 20.62 7.13
CA ASP A 195 -12.65 19.84 6.20
C ASP A 195 -12.96 18.48 6.83
N VAL A 196 -14.24 18.09 6.84
CA VAL A 196 -14.71 16.95 7.62
C VAL A 196 -15.58 16.03 6.78
N SER A 197 -15.21 14.76 6.77
CA SER A 197 -16.00 13.68 6.18
C SER A 197 -16.23 12.56 7.20
N SER A 198 -17.27 11.77 6.96
CA SER A 198 -17.62 10.62 7.80
C SER A 198 -18.27 9.53 6.98
N LYS A 199 -17.94 8.27 7.23
CA LYS A 199 -18.60 7.10 6.66
C LYS A 199 -18.84 6.04 7.74
N GLU A 200 -19.87 5.23 7.56
CA GLU A 200 -20.03 3.98 8.30
C GLU A 200 -19.17 2.91 7.62
N LEU A 201 -18.51 2.06 8.41
CA LEU A 201 -17.73 0.96 7.86
C LEU A 201 -18.65 -0.10 7.24
N SER A 202 -18.27 -0.60 6.07
CA SER A 202 -18.86 -1.79 5.45
C SER A 202 -18.57 -3.06 6.25
N GLU A 203 -19.25 -4.16 5.95
CA GLU A 203 -19.03 -5.45 6.64
C GLU A 203 -17.59 -5.95 6.54
N GLU A 204 -16.94 -5.76 5.39
CA GLU A 204 -15.54 -6.13 5.16
C GLU A 204 -14.60 -5.26 6.00
N GLU A 205 -14.78 -3.94 5.98
CA GLU A 205 -14.00 -2.99 6.80
C GLU A 205 -14.20 -3.23 8.31
N LEU A 206 -15.41 -3.61 8.73
CA LEU A 206 -15.71 -3.97 10.11
C LEU A 206 -14.92 -5.21 10.57
N GLN A 207 -14.74 -6.20 9.69
CA GLN A 207 -13.97 -7.40 9.99
C GLN A 207 -12.48 -7.07 10.16
N GLU A 208 -11.93 -6.23 9.29
CA GLU A 208 -10.56 -5.74 9.40
C GLU A 208 -10.36 -4.93 10.69
N PHE A 209 -11.28 -4.01 10.99
CA PHE A 209 -11.26 -3.21 12.21
C PHE A 209 -11.33 -4.07 13.48
N ALA A 210 -12.25 -5.05 13.52
CA ALA A 210 -12.36 -5.98 14.64
C ALA A 210 -11.09 -6.83 14.79
N GLY A 211 -10.50 -7.26 13.67
CA GLY A 211 -9.22 -7.98 13.65
C GLY A 211 -8.07 -7.15 14.21
N ALA A 212 -7.98 -5.88 13.82
CA ALA A 212 -6.95 -4.94 14.28
C ALA A 212 -7.06 -4.64 15.79
N LEU A 213 -8.28 -4.57 16.33
CA LEU A 213 -8.51 -4.36 17.76
C LEU A 213 -8.40 -5.64 18.61
N GLY A 214 -8.54 -6.81 18.00
CA GLY A 214 -8.45 -8.09 18.70
C GLY A 214 -9.38 -8.16 19.92
N SER A 215 -8.82 -8.42 21.11
CA SER A 215 -9.58 -8.53 22.36
C SER A 215 -10.19 -7.22 22.85
N ALA A 216 -9.76 -6.06 22.33
CA ALA A 216 -10.35 -4.77 22.67
C ALA A 216 -11.66 -4.48 21.92
N TYR A 217 -11.95 -5.26 20.87
CA TYR A 217 -13.22 -5.15 20.14
C TYR A 217 -14.37 -5.80 20.89
N ASN A 218 -15.48 -5.09 20.99
CA ASN A 218 -16.73 -5.56 21.55
C ASN A 218 -17.88 -5.22 20.59
N LYS A 219 -18.48 -6.26 20.00
CA LYS A 219 -19.61 -6.15 19.07
C LYS A 219 -20.83 -5.43 19.65
N ASN A 220 -20.92 -5.31 20.98
CA ASN A 220 -22.03 -4.63 21.62
C ASN A 220 -21.83 -3.11 21.68
N TYR A 221 -20.66 -2.58 21.33
CA TYR A 221 -20.38 -1.14 21.35
C TYR A 221 -20.46 -0.58 19.93
N GLY A 222 -20.74 0.73 19.83
CA GLY A 222 -20.39 1.50 18.65
C GLY A 222 -18.99 2.08 18.80
N TYR A 223 -18.38 2.49 17.69
CA TYR A 223 -17.03 3.08 17.68
C TYR A 223 -16.98 4.30 16.76
N LEU A 224 -16.34 5.37 17.22
CA LEU A 224 -15.96 6.51 16.39
C LEU A 224 -14.46 6.45 16.16
N ILE A 225 -14.03 6.41 14.90
CA ILE A 225 -12.62 6.33 14.49
C ILE A 225 -12.25 7.69 13.91
N LEU A 226 -11.65 8.56 14.71
CA LEU A 226 -11.29 9.91 14.29
C LEU A 226 -9.84 9.96 13.78
N LYS A 227 -9.69 10.21 12.49
CA LYS A 227 -8.42 10.50 11.81
C LYS A 227 -8.28 12.00 11.62
N VAL A 228 -7.12 12.57 11.98
CA VAL A 228 -6.80 13.98 11.67
C VAL A 228 -5.63 14.00 10.72
N LYS A 229 -5.82 14.63 9.56
CA LYS A 229 -4.82 14.73 8.51
C LYS A 229 -4.40 16.18 8.33
N ASP A 230 -3.13 16.38 8.02
CA ASP A 230 -2.60 17.71 7.76
C ASP A 230 -2.92 18.19 6.32
N ARG A 231 -2.40 19.36 5.91
CA ARG A 231 -2.69 19.92 4.58
C ARG A 231 -2.30 18.99 3.42
N ARG A 232 -1.29 18.15 3.64
CA ARG A 232 -0.71 17.22 2.66
C ARG A 232 -1.42 15.86 2.67
N ASN A 233 -2.56 15.77 3.36
CA ASN A 233 -3.31 14.53 3.54
C ASN A 233 -2.54 13.48 4.37
N GLN A 234 -1.54 13.88 5.16
CA GLN A 234 -0.75 13.00 6.02
C GLN A 234 -1.41 12.89 7.39
N SER A 235 -1.59 11.65 7.89
CA SER A 235 -2.13 11.39 9.22
C SER A 235 -1.25 11.98 10.31
N ILE A 236 -1.87 12.63 11.30
CA ILE A 236 -1.21 13.15 12.50
C ILE A 236 -1.39 12.13 13.62
N SER A 237 -0.29 11.55 14.12
CA SER A 237 -0.36 10.50 15.14
C SER A 237 -1.05 10.95 16.42
N TRP A 238 -2.11 10.22 16.76
CA TRP A 238 -2.87 10.35 18.01
C TRP A 238 -2.14 9.76 19.21
N LYS A 239 -1.24 8.82 18.96
CA LYS A 239 -0.42 8.18 19.99
C LYS A 239 0.62 9.11 20.60
N ASP A 240 1.23 10.01 19.81
CA ASP A 240 2.38 10.81 20.29
C ASP A 240 2.38 12.30 19.93
N ARG A 241 1.48 12.80 19.06
CA ARG A 241 1.47 14.23 18.67
C ARG A 241 0.47 15.06 19.44
N TRP A 242 -0.72 14.53 19.67
CA TRP A 242 -1.81 15.27 20.30
C TRP A 242 -1.69 15.25 21.82
N VAL A 243 -1.63 16.42 22.44
CA VAL A 243 -1.63 16.58 23.90
C VAL A 243 -2.89 17.28 24.38
N THR A 244 -3.42 16.83 25.51
CA THR A 244 -4.59 17.44 26.14
C THR A 244 -4.30 18.86 26.58
N ARG A 245 -5.29 19.74 26.46
CA ARG A 245 -5.17 21.14 26.91
C ARG A 245 -5.58 21.27 28.37
N THR A 246 -4.79 22.00 29.16
CA THR A 246 -5.04 22.20 30.60
C THR A 246 -6.43 22.79 30.85
N ASN A 247 -7.20 22.19 31.77
CA ASN A 247 -8.56 22.60 32.15
C ASN A 247 -9.57 22.60 30.98
N LYS A 248 -9.33 21.80 29.94
CA LYS A 248 -10.24 21.63 28.80
C LYS A 248 -10.75 20.19 28.71
N ASN A 249 -11.88 20.00 28.03
CA ASN A 249 -12.49 18.70 27.80
C ASN A 249 -11.65 17.87 26.80
N ASN A 250 -11.51 16.58 27.04
CA ASN A 250 -10.82 15.60 26.20
C ASN A 250 -11.68 14.33 26.02
N PHE A 251 -11.15 13.29 25.37
CA PHE A 251 -11.95 12.09 25.10
C PHE A 251 -12.27 11.30 26.37
N GLU A 252 -11.35 11.24 27.31
CA GLU A 252 -11.49 10.54 28.59
C GLU A 252 -12.50 11.24 29.51
N THR A 253 -12.54 12.57 29.52
CA THR A 253 -13.52 13.33 30.30
C THR A 253 -14.89 13.33 29.63
N ALA A 254 -14.95 13.25 28.30
CA ALA A 254 -16.19 13.11 27.55
C ALA A 254 -16.77 11.68 27.61
N ASN A 255 -15.93 10.65 27.71
CA ASN A 255 -16.31 9.24 27.73
C ASN A 255 -15.61 8.47 28.86
N PRO A 256 -15.85 8.80 30.14
CA PRO A 256 -15.12 8.23 31.28
C PRO A 256 -15.43 6.75 31.57
N TRP A 257 -16.29 6.10 30.78
CA TRP A 257 -16.73 4.71 30.94
C TRP A 257 -16.07 3.72 29.97
N ALA A 258 -15.28 4.21 29.02
CA ALA A 258 -14.62 3.39 28.02
C ALA A 258 -13.14 3.77 27.91
N GLU A 259 -12.30 2.78 27.64
CA GLU A 259 -10.91 3.03 27.28
C GLU A 259 -10.84 3.64 25.88
N ILE A 260 -10.12 4.76 25.75
CA ILE A 260 -9.85 5.42 24.48
C ILE A 260 -8.58 4.83 23.89
N ILE A 261 -8.65 4.40 22.63
CA ILE A 261 -7.53 3.73 21.97
C ILE A 261 -6.87 4.74 21.02
N TYR A 262 -5.61 5.07 21.30
CA TYR A 262 -4.80 5.98 20.50
C TYR A 262 -3.84 5.19 19.60
N THR A 263 -3.91 5.41 18.29
CA THR A 263 -3.03 4.82 17.29
C THR A 263 -2.22 5.88 16.56
N ASP A 264 -1.31 5.46 15.68
CA ASP A 264 -0.55 6.40 14.84
C ASP A 264 -1.39 7.06 13.75
N GLU A 265 -2.63 6.61 13.52
CA GLU A 265 -3.51 7.18 12.50
C GLU A 265 -4.80 7.77 13.06
N ALA A 266 -5.31 7.22 14.17
CA ALA A 266 -6.64 7.52 14.66
C ALA A 266 -6.72 7.49 16.19
N VAL A 267 -7.72 8.19 16.71
CA VAL A 267 -8.25 7.94 18.05
C VAL A 267 -9.59 7.23 17.91
N ILE A 268 -9.72 6.09 18.59
CA ILE A 268 -10.89 5.22 18.54
C ILE A 268 -11.64 5.40 19.86
N VAL A 269 -12.90 5.82 19.75
CA VAL A 269 -13.77 6.16 20.88
C VAL A 269 -14.94 5.18 20.93
N PRO A 270 -14.95 4.22 21.85
CA PRO A 270 -16.09 3.33 22.05
C PRO A 270 -17.27 4.08 22.69
N TYR A 271 -18.49 3.74 22.29
CA TYR A 271 -19.70 4.26 22.91
C TYR A 271 -20.79 3.18 23.05
N PRO A 272 -21.60 3.22 24.12
CA PRO A 272 -22.57 2.15 24.43
C PRO A 272 -23.79 2.20 23.52
N VAL A 273 -24.41 3.38 23.44
CA VAL A 273 -25.63 3.65 22.67
C VAL A 273 -25.62 5.09 22.17
N PRO A 274 -26.31 5.39 21.06
CA PRO A 274 -26.40 6.74 20.52
C PRO A 274 -27.32 7.59 21.40
N SER A 275 -26.97 8.85 21.64
CA SER A 275 -27.75 9.82 22.42
C SER A 275 -28.18 9.34 23.82
N TYR A 276 -27.56 9.88 24.86
CA TYR A 276 -27.90 9.57 26.26
C TYR A 276 -28.09 10.85 27.09
N PRO A 277 -29.08 10.89 28.00
CA PRO A 277 -29.31 12.03 28.87
C PRO A 277 -28.21 12.10 29.93
N VAL A 278 -27.55 13.25 30.10
CA VAL A 278 -26.44 13.43 31.05
C VAL A 278 -26.81 14.38 32.20
N VAL A 279 -26.50 14.01 33.45
CA VAL A 279 -26.57 14.90 34.61
C VAL A 279 -25.30 15.76 34.65
N SER A 280 -25.46 17.07 34.43
CA SER A 280 -24.41 18.11 34.43
C SER A 280 -23.42 18.06 33.25
N GLN A 281 -23.43 19.12 32.42
CA GLN A 281 -22.33 19.45 31.52
C GLN A 281 -21.68 20.73 32.05
N SER A 282 -20.48 20.64 32.61
CA SER A 282 -19.65 21.82 32.86
C SER A 282 -18.53 21.88 31.82
N THR A 283 -18.58 22.94 30.99
CA THR A 283 -17.65 23.33 29.91
C THR A 283 -17.86 22.58 28.59
N GLY A 284 -17.66 23.30 27.47
CA GLY A 284 -18.25 22.98 26.15
C GLY A 284 -18.01 21.57 25.61
N ASN A 285 -18.90 21.13 24.73
CA ASN A 285 -18.93 19.77 24.16
C ASN A 285 -17.72 19.40 23.30
N ALA A 286 -16.84 20.35 22.96
CA ALA A 286 -15.70 20.09 22.11
C ALA A 286 -14.58 19.44 22.91
N VAL A 287 -14.04 18.33 22.40
CA VAL A 287 -12.73 17.84 22.85
C VAL A 287 -11.64 18.74 22.27
N GLN A 288 -10.62 19.00 23.07
CA GLN A 288 -9.65 20.07 22.80
C GLN A 288 -8.22 19.59 23.00
N TYR A 289 -7.50 19.51 21.90
CA TYR A 289 -6.11 19.05 21.84
C TYR A 289 -5.20 20.10 21.23
N LYS A 290 -3.90 19.90 21.38
CA LYS A 290 -2.90 20.63 20.60
C LYS A 290 -1.77 19.71 20.17
N VAL A 291 -1.09 20.07 19.08
CA VAL A 291 0.25 19.59 18.76
C VAL A 291 1.23 20.69 19.16
N GLU A 292 2.28 20.32 19.88
CA GLU A 292 3.27 21.29 20.35
C GLU A 292 4.12 21.86 19.21
N LYS A 293 4.50 23.12 19.32
CA LYS A 293 5.29 23.86 18.32
C LYS A 293 6.54 23.14 17.81
N ALA A 294 7.18 22.31 18.64
CA ALA A 294 8.36 21.53 18.27
C ALA A 294 8.10 20.52 17.15
N ASN A 295 6.84 20.12 16.97
CA ASN A 295 6.40 19.13 16.00
C ASN A 295 5.68 19.77 14.78
N THR A 296 5.75 21.09 14.61
CA THR A 296 5.06 21.80 13.51
C THR A 296 6.05 22.51 12.59
N ALA A 297 5.70 22.65 11.31
CA ALA A 297 6.55 23.32 10.31
C ALA A 297 6.63 24.86 10.47
N PHE A 298 5.82 25.47 11.34
CA PHE A 298 5.71 26.93 11.50
C PHE A 298 6.10 27.42 12.90
N ARG A 299 6.67 26.54 13.73
CA ARG A 299 7.16 26.83 15.10
C ARG A 299 6.10 27.45 16.03
N LYS A 300 4.82 27.12 15.87
CA LYS A 300 3.74 27.49 16.82
C LYS A 300 2.92 26.27 17.18
N ASP A 301 2.25 26.31 18.33
CA ASP A 301 1.33 25.24 18.71
C ASP A 301 0.19 25.17 17.68
N LEU A 302 -0.24 23.96 17.33
CA LEU A 302 -1.43 23.73 16.51
C LEU A 302 -2.56 23.30 17.45
N PHE A 303 -3.60 24.12 17.57
CA PHE A 303 -4.78 23.83 18.38
C PHE A 303 -5.85 23.15 17.53
N PHE A 304 -6.52 22.15 18.08
CA PHE A 304 -7.62 21.42 17.44
C PHE A 304 -8.77 21.23 18.41
N ASP A 305 -9.96 21.62 17.97
CA ASP A 305 -11.20 21.48 18.73
C ASP A 305 -12.19 20.68 17.88
N CYS A 306 -12.77 19.63 18.43
CA CYS A 306 -13.70 18.76 17.72
C CYS A 306 -14.95 18.47 18.56
N ASN A 307 -16.13 18.63 17.96
CA ASN A 307 -17.38 18.16 18.54
C ASN A 307 -17.83 16.93 17.77
N LEU A 308 -18.16 15.86 18.49
CA LEU A 308 -18.66 14.61 17.94
C LEU A 308 -20.07 14.35 18.46
N SER A 309 -21.00 14.04 17.57
CA SER A 309 -22.34 13.60 17.92
C SER A 309 -22.76 12.42 17.06
N VAL A 310 -23.40 11.43 17.68
CA VAL A 310 -23.85 10.20 17.02
C VAL A 310 -25.31 9.94 17.38
N THR A 311 -26.12 9.69 16.35
CA THR A 311 -27.57 9.47 16.49
C THR A 311 -27.97 8.02 16.27
N GLN A 312 -27.05 7.17 15.78
CA GLN A 312 -27.28 5.76 15.49
C GLN A 312 -26.08 4.89 15.90
N LYS A 313 -26.33 3.63 16.26
CA LYS A 313 -25.25 2.71 16.66
C LYS A 313 -24.58 2.18 15.40
N GLY A 314 -23.25 2.17 15.41
CA GLY A 314 -22.42 1.72 14.29
C GLY A 314 -20.95 1.99 14.55
N VAL A 315 -20.11 1.62 13.58
CA VAL A 315 -18.69 1.99 13.54
C VAL A 315 -18.48 3.01 12.44
N PHE A 316 -18.05 4.21 12.83
CA PHE A 316 -17.95 5.33 11.91
C PHE A 316 -16.51 5.82 11.83
N GLU A 317 -15.98 5.85 10.62
CA GLU A 317 -14.72 6.54 10.32
C GLU A 317 -15.01 8.01 10.05
N ILE A 318 -14.23 8.87 10.69
CA ILE A 318 -14.33 10.33 10.61
C ILE A 318 -12.95 10.84 10.21
N GLU A 319 -12.89 11.59 9.12
CA GLU A 319 -11.65 12.22 8.67
C GLU A 319 -11.78 13.74 8.79
N CYS A 320 -10.88 14.33 9.56
CA CYS A 320 -10.72 15.77 9.69
C CYS A 320 -9.42 16.21 8.99
N ARG A 321 -9.52 16.84 7.82
CA ARG A 321 -8.37 17.40 7.12
C ARG A 321 -8.18 18.86 7.49
N LEU A 322 -6.99 19.17 8.00
CA LEU A 322 -6.58 20.54 8.32
C LEU A 322 -6.18 21.24 7.03
N THR A 323 -7.03 22.15 6.55
CA THR A 323 -6.82 22.91 5.31
C THR A 323 -5.94 24.13 5.55
N ASP A 324 -5.37 24.70 4.49
CA ASP A 324 -4.64 25.95 4.60
C ASP A 324 -5.56 27.10 5.00
N SER A 325 -5.00 28.04 5.76
CA SER A 325 -5.72 29.23 6.21
C SER A 325 -4.88 30.48 5.95
N GLU A 326 -5.49 31.53 5.40
CA GLU A 326 -4.84 32.83 5.25
C GLU A 326 -4.39 33.41 6.59
N VAL A 327 -5.13 33.09 7.67
CA VAL A 327 -4.88 33.62 9.02
C VAL A 327 -3.92 32.70 9.80
N GLN A 328 -4.07 31.39 9.65
CA GLN A 328 -3.34 30.39 10.44
C GLN A 328 -2.11 29.81 9.74
N GLY A 329 -1.95 30.02 8.44
CA GLY A 329 -0.87 29.46 7.63
C GLY A 329 -1.12 28.02 7.16
N LYS A 330 -0.02 27.30 6.90
CA LYS A 330 0.00 25.93 6.39
C LYS A 330 -0.02 24.93 7.55
N ALA A 331 -1.09 24.14 7.68
CA ALA A 331 -1.25 23.13 8.72
C ALA A 331 -0.35 21.92 8.43
N THR A 332 0.94 22.03 8.77
CA THR A 332 1.93 20.99 8.50
C THR A 332 2.55 20.49 9.81
N VAL A 333 2.40 19.18 10.05
CA VAL A 333 2.95 18.50 11.24
C VAL A 333 4.13 17.61 10.83
N LEU A 334 5.20 17.63 11.62
CA LEU A 334 6.39 16.82 11.38
C LEU A 334 6.10 15.34 11.72
N PRO A 335 6.61 14.39 10.93
CA PRO A 335 6.28 12.97 11.08
C PRO A 335 6.70 12.43 12.45
N SER A 336 5.87 11.59 13.07
CA SER A 336 6.13 10.86 14.32
C SER A 336 7.06 9.65 14.12
N GLY A 337 7.50 9.01 15.20
CA GLY A 337 8.35 7.81 15.12
C GLY A 337 9.82 8.11 14.79
N LYS A 338 10.34 7.59 13.66
CA LYS A 338 11.75 7.70 13.26
C LYS A 338 12.21 9.16 13.12
N LYS A 339 13.45 9.45 13.47
CA LYS A 339 14.02 10.81 13.41
C LYS A 339 14.28 11.23 11.96
N LEU A 340 14.29 12.54 11.72
CA LEU A 340 14.88 13.11 10.52
C LEU A 340 16.35 13.43 10.80
N PHE A 341 17.24 13.02 9.89
CA PHE A 341 18.67 13.36 9.93
C PHE A 341 18.98 14.46 8.93
N PHE A 342 19.75 15.47 9.35
CA PHE A 342 20.11 16.61 8.51
C PHE A 342 21.63 16.68 8.38
N PRO A 343 22.17 16.28 7.22
CA PRO A 343 23.61 16.09 7.03
C PRO A 343 24.37 17.39 6.82
N VAL A 344 25.68 17.35 7.04
CA VAL A 344 26.59 18.46 6.70
C VAL A 344 26.70 18.61 5.19
N GLN A 345 26.69 17.50 4.45
CA GLN A 345 26.64 17.48 2.98
C GLN A 345 25.39 18.22 2.45
N ASP A 346 25.49 18.74 1.22
CA ASP A 346 24.45 19.55 0.56
C ASP A 346 23.97 20.79 1.36
N ASP A 347 24.79 21.25 2.33
CA ASP A 347 24.52 22.33 3.26
C ASP A 347 23.21 22.17 4.08
N LEU A 348 22.67 20.95 4.15
CA LEU A 348 21.34 20.71 4.75
C LEU A 348 21.30 21.07 6.23
N ARG A 349 22.36 20.78 6.98
CA ARG A 349 22.44 21.12 8.41
C ARG A 349 22.33 22.62 8.70
N SER A 350 22.71 23.47 7.75
CA SER A 350 22.66 24.94 7.87
C SER A 350 21.38 25.56 7.29
N MET A 351 20.59 24.78 6.55
CA MET A 351 19.39 25.24 5.87
C MET A 351 18.24 25.47 6.88
N ASP A 352 17.52 26.59 6.75
CA ASP A 352 16.31 26.80 7.54
C ASP A 352 15.10 26.13 6.88
N PHE A 353 14.83 24.88 7.26
CA PHE A 353 13.67 24.12 6.76
C PHE A 353 12.31 24.73 7.15
N TYR A 354 12.27 25.65 8.12
CA TYR A 354 11.04 26.34 8.51
C TYR A 354 10.75 27.56 7.61
N ASP A 355 11.73 28.06 6.86
CA ASP A 355 11.50 29.09 5.85
C ASP A 355 10.99 28.44 4.56
N ASP A 356 9.76 28.76 4.17
CA ASP A 356 9.15 28.28 2.93
C ASP A 356 9.95 28.73 1.68
N ASN A 357 10.82 29.74 1.81
CA ASN A 357 11.71 30.19 0.74
C ASN A 357 13.01 29.40 0.58
N SER A 358 13.37 28.56 1.56
CA SER A 358 14.54 27.68 1.46
C SER A 358 14.43 26.71 0.28
N ARG A 359 15.56 26.18 -0.20
CA ARG A 359 15.59 25.19 -1.29
C ARG A 359 14.66 24.02 -0.97
N LEU A 360 14.82 23.46 0.23
CA LEU A 360 13.94 22.47 0.83
C LEU A 360 13.25 23.08 2.07
N SER A 361 12.04 22.64 2.36
CA SER A 361 11.25 23.15 3.50
C SER A 361 10.34 22.07 4.05
N TYR A 362 10.04 22.14 5.34
CA TYR A 362 9.00 21.31 5.97
C TYR A 362 7.62 21.50 5.34
N HIS A 363 7.37 22.62 4.65
CA HIS A 363 6.12 22.82 3.90
C HIS A 363 6.05 22.02 2.59
N ARG A 364 7.21 21.56 2.08
CA ARG A 364 7.39 20.78 0.84
C ARG A 364 8.07 19.44 1.13
N MET A 365 7.40 18.66 1.97
CA MET A 365 7.83 17.31 2.28
C MET A 365 6.63 16.39 2.44
N VAL A 366 6.83 15.10 2.23
CA VAL A 366 5.92 14.02 2.63
C VAL A 366 6.76 12.91 3.28
N SER A 367 6.14 11.98 3.99
CA SER A 367 6.87 10.91 4.64
C SER A 367 6.05 9.63 4.69
N SER A 368 6.75 8.52 4.78
CA SER A 368 6.21 7.23 5.18
C SER A 368 6.78 6.85 6.55
N GLU A 369 6.69 5.57 6.93
CA GLU A 369 7.36 5.06 8.13
C GLU A 369 8.88 5.17 8.01
N ASN A 370 9.44 4.79 6.86
CA ASN A 370 10.87 4.56 6.68
C ASN A 370 11.61 5.66 5.92
N PHE A 371 10.91 6.56 5.23
CA PHE A 371 11.56 7.64 4.49
C PHE A 371 10.80 8.96 4.54
N VAL A 372 11.56 10.01 4.24
CA VAL A 372 11.08 11.37 4.07
C VAL A 372 11.44 11.84 2.67
N VAL A 373 10.47 12.40 1.97
CA VAL A 373 10.67 12.97 0.64
C VAL A 373 10.57 14.49 0.76
N PHE A 374 11.62 15.19 0.38
CA PHE A 374 11.61 16.64 0.19
C PHE A 374 11.61 16.95 -1.31
N TRP A 375 10.95 18.03 -1.71
CA TRP A 375 11.02 18.52 -3.08
C TRP A 375 11.35 20.01 -3.15
N GLU A 376 12.01 20.38 -4.23
CA GLU A 376 12.46 21.75 -4.44
C GLU A 376 11.29 22.72 -4.70
N LYS A 377 11.49 24.00 -4.38
CA LYS A 377 10.45 25.05 -4.50
C LYS A 377 9.77 25.14 -5.87
N GLY A 378 10.47 24.77 -6.95
CA GLY A 378 9.95 24.83 -8.32
C GLY A 378 8.70 23.99 -8.57
N PHE A 379 8.48 22.91 -7.81
CA PHE A 379 7.28 22.08 -7.91
C PHE A 379 6.03 22.74 -7.31
N GLY A 380 6.18 23.80 -6.51
CA GLY A 380 5.09 24.37 -5.73
C GLY A 380 4.73 23.53 -4.50
N ASP A 381 3.45 23.62 -4.08
CA ASP A 381 2.95 22.98 -2.86
C ASP A 381 2.56 21.50 -3.04
N ASP A 382 2.28 21.07 -4.26
CA ASP A 382 1.90 19.70 -4.59
C ASP A 382 2.55 19.28 -5.91
N PRO A 383 3.53 18.35 -5.88
CA PRO A 383 4.19 17.84 -7.06
C PRO A 383 3.24 17.20 -8.08
N LYS A 384 2.04 16.74 -7.72
CA LYS A 384 1.05 16.25 -8.71
C LYS A 384 0.52 17.37 -9.63
N SER A 385 0.68 18.62 -9.20
CA SER A 385 0.24 19.83 -9.92
C SER A 385 1.40 20.75 -10.33
N ALA A 386 2.63 20.22 -10.33
CA ALA A 386 3.82 21.01 -10.59
C ALA A 386 3.78 21.71 -11.96
N PRO A 387 4.24 22.97 -12.04
CA PRO A 387 4.35 23.65 -13.32
C PRO A 387 5.38 22.96 -14.23
N PRO A 388 5.24 23.03 -15.56
CA PRO A 388 6.25 22.50 -16.47
C PRO A 388 7.53 23.34 -16.41
N LEU A 389 8.69 22.69 -16.56
CA LEU A 389 9.99 23.34 -16.66
C LEU A 389 10.46 23.30 -18.11
N ASN A 390 10.60 24.47 -18.76
CA ASN A 390 11.00 24.57 -20.17
C ASN A 390 10.13 23.73 -21.13
N GLY A 391 8.83 23.58 -20.82
CA GLY A 391 7.88 22.77 -21.59
C GLY A 391 7.91 21.28 -21.27
N VAL A 392 8.77 20.82 -20.35
CA VAL A 392 8.82 19.44 -19.87
C VAL A 392 7.88 19.29 -18.66
N ASP A 393 7.12 18.18 -18.63
CA ASP A 393 6.22 17.86 -17.54
C ASP A 393 6.99 17.45 -16.27
N MET A 394 6.85 18.26 -15.22
CA MET A 394 7.51 18.08 -13.92
C MET A 394 6.58 17.52 -12.85
N THR A 395 5.38 17.06 -13.18
CA THR A 395 4.49 16.43 -12.18
C THR A 395 5.16 15.24 -11.50
N VAL A 396 4.77 14.83 -10.29
CA VAL A 396 5.28 13.60 -9.65
C VAL A 396 4.17 12.99 -8.82
N ASP A 397 3.94 11.68 -8.95
CA ASP A 397 3.06 10.95 -8.03
C ASP A 397 3.85 10.44 -6.83
N LEU A 398 3.85 11.24 -5.76
CA LEU A 398 4.56 10.85 -4.53
C LEU A 398 3.91 9.66 -3.82
N ASP A 399 2.62 9.37 -4.04
CA ASP A 399 1.99 8.21 -3.42
C ASP A 399 2.56 6.90 -4.01
N ASP A 400 2.83 6.86 -5.32
CA ASP A 400 3.51 5.73 -5.99
C ASP A 400 4.93 5.51 -5.43
N LEU A 401 5.67 6.60 -5.16
CA LEU A 401 6.98 6.51 -4.50
C LEU A 401 6.87 6.02 -3.07
N LEU A 402 5.95 6.57 -2.27
CA LEU A 402 5.76 6.17 -0.88
C LEU A 402 5.36 4.70 -0.77
N GLU A 403 4.44 4.22 -1.61
CA GLU A 403 3.99 2.83 -1.56
C GLU A 403 5.10 1.86 -1.98
N LYS A 404 5.73 2.09 -3.14
CA LYS A 404 6.75 1.17 -3.66
C LYS A 404 8.06 1.27 -2.87
N GLY A 405 8.45 2.46 -2.44
CA GLY A 405 9.63 2.67 -1.59
C GLY A 405 9.53 1.88 -0.28
N GLU A 406 8.34 1.80 0.34
CA GLU A 406 8.14 0.99 1.55
C GLU A 406 8.28 -0.52 1.27
N ARG A 407 7.88 -0.98 0.07
CA ARG A 407 8.09 -2.36 -0.35
C ARG A 407 9.58 -2.66 -0.59
N PHE A 408 10.30 -1.75 -1.26
CA PHE A 408 11.75 -1.90 -1.48
C PHE A 408 12.49 -1.93 -0.15
N TYR A 409 12.18 -0.99 0.75
CA TYR A 409 12.77 -0.93 2.08
C TYR A 409 12.56 -2.25 2.82
N LYS A 410 11.33 -2.76 2.91
CA LYS A 410 11.04 -4.03 3.61
C LYS A 410 11.79 -5.21 2.98
N LEU A 411 11.87 -5.29 1.66
CA LEU A 411 12.61 -6.36 1.00
C LEU A 411 14.11 -6.31 1.34
N TYR A 412 14.71 -5.12 1.28
CA TYR A 412 16.15 -4.93 1.48
C TYR A 412 16.55 -5.02 2.97
N HIS A 413 15.64 -4.61 3.86
CA HIS A 413 15.80 -4.63 5.30
C HIS A 413 15.47 -5.98 5.94
N ASP A 414 14.31 -6.57 5.64
CA ASP A 414 13.75 -7.73 6.36
C ASP A 414 14.06 -9.08 5.69
N SER A 415 14.23 -9.10 4.36
CA SER A 415 14.35 -10.35 3.60
C SER A 415 15.77 -10.57 3.10
N LEU A 416 16.30 -9.64 2.30
CA LEU A 416 17.69 -9.70 1.84
C LEU A 416 18.69 -9.34 2.95
N ASN A 417 18.20 -8.76 4.05
CA ASN A 417 18.96 -8.39 5.24
C ASN A 417 20.24 -7.62 4.91
N PHE A 418 20.21 -6.59 4.05
CA PHE A 418 21.42 -5.78 3.82
C PHE A 418 21.88 -5.04 5.09
N VAL A 419 20.97 -4.87 6.04
CA VAL A 419 21.27 -4.41 7.40
C VAL A 419 20.87 -5.48 8.40
N THR A 420 21.17 -5.24 9.68
CA THR A 420 20.66 -6.10 10.76
C THR A 420 19.46 -5.40 11.41
N PRO A 421 18.21 -5.86 11.20
CA PRO A 421 17.02 -5.26 11.80
C PRO A 421 17.14 -5.05 13.31
N GLY A 422 16.76 -3.86 13.78
CA GLY A 422 16.90 -3.44 15.17
C GLY A 422 18.32 -3.02 15.58
N ASN A 423 19.30 -3.12 14.69
CA ASN A 423 20.68 -2.70 14.90
C ASN A 423 21.25 -1.93 13.70
N SER A 424 20.41 -1.14 13.03
CA SER A 424 20.78 -0.23 11.95
C SER A 424 20.33 1.19 12.24
N ASN A 425 21.04 2.19 11.70
CA ASN A 425 20.54 3.57 11.76
C ASN A 425 19.18 3.72 11.06
N VAL A 426 18.89 2.90 10.04
CA VAL A 426 17.60 2.96 9.34
C VAL A 426 16.42 2.55 10.22
N ASP A 427 16.65 1.85 11.34
CA ASP A 427 15.60 1.52 12.32
C ASP A 427 15.13 2.75 13.10
N SER A 428 15.95 3.79 13.19
CA SER A 428 15.69 4.98 14.02
C SER A 428 15.67 6.29 13.26
N ILE A 429 16.12 6.29 12.00
CA ILE A 429 16.22 7.44 11.11
C ILE A 429 15.50 7.13 9.81
N ARG A 430 14.72 8.10 9.30
CA ARG A 430 14.14 8.02 7.96
C ARG A 430 15.19 8.28 6.89
N MET A 431 15.28 7.41 5.87
CA MET A 431 16.07 7.71 4.68
C MET A 431 15.51 8.95 3.98
N MET A 432 16.38 9.83 3.50
CA MET A 432 15.98 11.05 2.81
C MET A 432 15.94 10.83 1.30
N VAL A 433 14.85 11.24 0.67
CA VAL A 433 14.71 11.33 -0.79
C VAL A 433 14.57 12.80 -1.17
N ILE A 434 15.43 13.29 -2.06
CA ILE A 434 15.36 14.66 -2.59
C ILE A 434 14.88 14.62 -4.04
N VAL A 435 13.77 15.30 -4.32
CA VAL A 435 13.23 15.46 -5.68
C VAL A 435 13.67 16.80 -6.26
N HIS A 436 14.53 16.74 -7.27
CA HIS A 436 15.11 17.90 -7.95
C HIS A 436 14.20 18.43 -9.07
N TYR A 437 14.03 19.75 -9.09
CA TYR A 437 13.25 20.44 -10.12
C TYR A 437 14.14 20.74 -11.34
N THR A 438 14.51 19.68 -12.07
CA THR A 438 15.43 19.75 -13.21
C THR A 438 15.02 18.79 -14.33
N THR A 439 15.35 19.15 -15.57
CA THR A 439 15.20 18.28 -16.75
C THR A 439 16.40 17.35 -16.95
N THR A 440 17.52 17.56 -16.24
CA THR A 440 18.67 16.66 -16.28
C THR A 440 18.30 15.34 -15.61
N TRP A 441 18.47 14.22 -16.30
CA TRP A 441 18.21 12.90 -15.74
C TRP A 441 18.97 12.73 -14.41
N THR A 442 18.24 12.35 -13.36
CA THR A 442 18.77 12.23 -12.00
C THR A 442 18.10 11.04 -11.33
N ALA A 443 18.88 10.02 -11.02
CA ALA A 443 18.58 8.98 -10.06
C ALA A 443 19.92 8.51 -9.51
N TYR A 444 20.13 8.73 -8.23
CA TYR A 444 21.33 8.32 -7.52
C TYR A 444 20.93 7.84 -6.12
N GLY A 445 21.40 6.67 -5.75
CA GLY A 445 21.37 6.14 -4.40
C GLY A 445 22.75 6.23 -3.76
N GLY A 446 22.77 6.38 -2.45
CA GLY A 446 24.00 6.50 -1.69
C GLY A 446 23.67 6.84 -0.25
N GLY A 447 24.35 7.80 0.34
CA GLY A 447 23.98 8.27 1.65
C GLY A 447 24.79 9.45 2.13
N TYR A 448 24.53 9.79 3.40
CA TYR A 448 24.99 11.01 4.01
C TYR A 448 25.85 10.75 5.24
N ASP A 449 26.97 11.47 5.32
CA ASP A 449 27.86 11.59 6.49
C ASP A 449 28.32 10.25 7.10
N ASP A 450 28.29 9.16 6.33
CA ASP A 450 28.53 7.79 6.78
C ASP A 450 27.59 7.35 7.92
N VAL A 451 26.37 7.91 7.92
CA VAL A 451 25.31 7.69 8.92
C VAL A 451 24.10 6.97 8.33
N ILE A 452 23.55 7.46 7.21
CA ILE A 452 22.27 6.99 6.69
C ILE A 452 22.23 6.98 5.16
N GLY A 453 21.60 5.96 4.57
CA GLY A 453 21.28 5.91 3.15
C GLY A 453 20.34 7.05 2.69
N ALA A 454 20.45 7.47 1.44
CA ALA A 454 19.66 8.55 0.83
C ALA A 454 19.56 8.42 -0.68
N LEU A 455 18.55 9.06 -1.27
CA LEU A 455 18.31 9.09 -2.72
C LEU A 455 18.12 10.52 -3.24
N TRP A 456 18.57 10.75 -4.47
CA TRP A 456 18.37 11.98 -5.24
C TRP A 456 17.76 11.64 -6.59
N VAL A 457 16.61 12.24 -6.90
CA VAL A 457 15.79 11.84 -8.05
C VAL A 457 15.20 13.06 -8.76
N ASN A 458 14.74 12.91 -10.00
CA ASN A 458 13.92 13.90 -10.70
C ASN A 458 12.68 13.24 -11.35
N PRO A 459 11.73 14.02 -11.88
CA PRO A 459 10.48 13.46 -12.41
C PRO A 459 10.66 12.42 -13.54
N ALA A 460 11.76 12.50 -14.29
CA ALA A 460 12.04 11.56 -15.39
C ALA A 460 12.27 10.11 -14.92
N THR A 461 12.60 9.91 -13.65
CA THR A 461 12.92 8.59 -13.07
C THR A 461 11.79 8.03 -12.19
N MET A 462 10.70 8.80 -12.02
CA MET A 462 9.61 8.52 -11.08
C MET A 462 8.23 8.38 -11.75
N LYS A 463 8.17 8.25 -13.08
CA LYS A 463 6.92 8.22 -13.87
C LYS A 463 6.81 6.98 -14.76
N PRO A 464 6.31 5.85 -14.26
CA PRO A 464 6.05 5.53 -12.84
C PRO A 464 7.34 5.23 -12.08
N VAL A 465 7.24 5.07 -10.76
CA VAL A 465 8.34 4.52 -9.96
C VAL A 465 8.58 3.07 -10.39
N GLY A 466 9.73 2.82 -11.00
CA GLY A 466 10.10 1.57 -11.64
C GLY A 466 11.40 0.96 -11.08
N GLN A 467 11.99 0.06 -11.88
CA GLN A 467 13.25 -0.62 -11.53
C GLN A 467 14.36 0.35 -11.12
N THR A 468 14.47 1.51 -11.78
CA THR A 468 15.54 2.48 -11.53
C THR A 468 15.53 2.95 -10.08
N ILE A 469 14.34 3.26 -9.54
CA ILE A 469 14.24 3.69 -8.14
C ILE A 469 14.53 2.52 -7.20
N ALA A 470 14.09 1.30 -7.53
CA ALA A 470 14.43 0.11 -6.74
C ALA A 470 15.95 -0.13 -6.70
N HIS A 471 16.64 0.09 -7.82
CA HIS A 471 18.10 0.02 -7.95
C HIS A 471 18.80 1.08 -7.08
N GLU A 472 18.36 2.34 -7.14
CA GLU A 472 18.94 3.39 -6.28
C GLU A 472 18.67 3.17 -4.77
N PHE A 473 17.52 2.61 -4.41
CA PHE A 473 17.31 2.15 -3.03
C PHE A 473 18.31 1.05 -2.66
N GLY A 474 18.68 0.19 -3.62
CA GLY A 474 19.73 -0.81 -3.44
C GLY A 474 21.07 -0.17 -3.06
N HIS A 475 21.53 0.83 -3.80
CA HIS A 475 22.73 1.60 -3.45
C HIS A 475 22.63 2.28 -2.08
N SER A 476 21.45 2.73 -1.70
CA SER A 476 21.24 3.34 -0.37
C SER A 476 21.43 2.34 0.77
N PHE A 477 21.02 1.09 0.58
CA PHE A 477 21.26 0.00 1.53
C PHE A 477 22.68 -0.52 1.50
N GLN A 478 23.32 -0.56 0.33
CA GLN A 478 24.75 -0.87 0.21
C GLN A 478 25.60 0.16 0.97
N TYR A 479 25.29 1.45 0.85
CA TYR A 479 25.91 2.50 1.65
C TYR A 479 25.64 2.31 3.15
N GLN A 480 24.42 1.87 3.51
CA GLN A 480 24.05 1.62 4.90
C GLN A 480 24.89 0.52 5.56
N VAL A 481 25.34 -0.50 4.82
CA VAL A 481 26.24 -1.55 5.33
C VAL A 481 27.49 -0.94 5.97
N TYR A 482 28.13 -0.02 5.26
CA TYR A 482 29.30 0.70 5.79
C TYR A 482 28.93 1.64 6.95
N CYS A 483 27.74 2.25 6.90
CA CYS A 483 27.26 3.11 7.98
C CYS A 483 27.09 2.34 9.30
N ASP A 484 26.59 1.11 9.23
CA ASP A 484 26.30 0.26 10.38
C ASP A 484 27.54 -0.49 10.90
N ASP A 485 28.57 -0.69 10.06
CA ASP A 485 29.81 -1.31 10.50
C ASP A 485 30.60 -0.38 11.46
N PRO A 486 30.82 -0.79 12.73
CA PRO A 486 31.59 0.00 13.68
C PRO A 486 33.06 0.18 13.28
N ASN A 487 33.62 -0.73 12.49
CA ASN A 487 35.03 -0.69 12.09
C ASN A 487 35.26 0.09 10.78
N LYS A 488 34.19 0.35 10.02
CA LYS A 488 34.25 1.07 8.74
C LYS A 488 35.15 0.36 7.72
N GLU A 489 35.02 -0.97 7.68
CA GLU A 489 35.76 -1.93 6.86
C GLU A 489 34.84 -2.67 5.88
N ALA A 490 33.59 -2.97 6.25
CA ALA A 490 32.65 -3.73 5.43
C ALA A 490 31.93 -2.86 4.36
N GLY A 491 31.35 -3.53 3.37
CA GLY A 491 30.53 -2.92 2.32
C GLY A 491 31.30 -2.48 1.08
N PHE A 492 32.48 -3.06 0.83
CA PHE A 492 33.26 -2.88 -0.41
C PHE A 492 33.58 -1.42 -0.81
N ARG A 493 33.69 -0.51 0.17
CA ARG A 493 33.94 0.92 -0.08
C ARG A 493 35.42 1.23 -0.37
N GLN A 494 36.34 0.45 0.18
CA GLN A 494 37.79 0.68 0.09
C GLN A 494 38.42 0.06 -1.18
N GLY A 495 37.60 -0.33 -2.15
CA GLY A 495 38.07 -1.02 -3.35
C GLY A 495 38.75 -2.35 -3.01
N GLN A 496 39.67 -2.79 -3.86
CA GLN A 496 40.42 -4.03 -3.66
C GLN A 496 41.89 -3.73 -3.35
N SER A 497 42.53 -4.57 -2.55
CA SER A 497 43.96 -4.43 -2.24
C SER A 497 44.81 -4.43 -3.52
N GLY A 498 45.59 -3.38 -3.73
CA GLY A 498 46.56 -3.28 -4.82
C GLY A 498 46.02 -2.73 -6.14
N THR A 499 44.73 -2.38 -6.22
CA THR A 499 44.18 -1.61 -7.34
C THR A 499 44.08 -0.12 -6.95
N SER A 500 44.25 0.78 -7.92
CA SER A 500 44.20 2.22 -7.68
C SER A 500 42.79 2.81 -7.77
N GLN A 501 41.75 1.97 -7.74
CA GLN A 501 40.39 2.38 -8.13
C GLN A 501 39.39 2.25 -6.99
N ASP A 502 38.74 3.38 -6.71
CA ASP A 502 37.58 3.51 -5.84
C ASP A 502 36.34 3.01 -6.61
N GLY A 503 36.14 1.70 -6.68
CA GLY A 503 34.93 1.11 -7.29
C GLY A 503 35.13 -0.29 -7.86
N ASN A 504 34.03 -1.06 -7.91
CA ASN A 504 33.95 -2.34 -8.61
C ASN A 504 32.53 -2.47 -9.20
N SER A 505 32.38 -3.28 -10.25
CA SER A 505 31.10 -3.49 -10.93
C SER A 505 30.07 -4.21 -10.04
N PHE A 506 30.51 -4.84 -8.95
CA PHE A 506 29.65 -5.56 -8.01
C PHE A 506 28.63 -4.65 -7.33
N TRP A 507 28.94 -3.35 -7.12
CA TRP A 507 27.97 -2.36 -6.63
C TRP A 507 26.73 -2.30 -7.54
N GLU A 508 26.94 -2.12 -8.84
CA GLU A 508 25.88 -2.02 -9.86
C GLU A 508 25.15 -3.35 -10.05
N MET A 509 25.91 -4.45 -10.12
CA MET A 509 25.34 -5.78 -10.30
C MET A 509 24.42 -6.12 -9.13
N CYS A 510 24.87 -5.83 -7.91
CA CYS A 510 24.09 -6.10 -6.71
C CYS A 510 22.86 -5.20 -6.62
N ALA A 511 22.96 -3.90 -6.97
CA ALA A 511 21.80 -3.02 -6.98
C ALA A 511 20.76 -3.46 -8.02
N GLN A 512 21.20 -3.97 -9.18
CA GLN A 512 20.31 -4.60 -10.16
C GLN A 512 19.70 -5.91 -9.67
N HIS A 513 20.47 -6.75 -8.96
CA HIS A 513 19.92 -7.94 -8.30
C HIS A 513 18.80 -7.58 -7.33
N MET A 514 19.00 -6.55 -6.51
CA MET A 514 18.02 -6.04 -5.55
C MET A 514 16.76 -5.51 -6.26
N ALA A 515 16.92 -4.75 -7.36
CA ALA A 515 15.80 -4.33 -8.20
C ALA A 515 15.06 -5.52 -8.84
N TRP A 516 15.79 -6.54 -9.29
CA TRP A 516 15.24 -7.78 -9.84
C TRP A 516 14.37 -8.54 -8.83
N GLN A 517 14.69 -8.51 -7.54
CA GLN A 517 13.82 -9.11 -6.52
C GLN A 517 12.43 -8.43 -6.43
N ASN A 518 12.28 -7.24 -7.01
CA ASN A 518 11.02 -6.51 -7.13
C ASN A 518 10.34 -6.65 -8.50
N ILE A 519 10.79 -7.55 -9.39
CA ILE A 519 10.30 -7.65 -10.78
C ILE A 519 8.78 -7.78 -10.90
N ALA A 520 8.10 -8.34 -9.89
CA ALA A 520 6.64 -8.41 -9.84
C ALA A 520 5.95 -7.04 -9.93
N LEU A 521 6.63 -5.97 -9.50
CA LEU A 521 6.16 -4.59 -9.56
C LEU A 521 6.45 -3.92 -10.92
N PHE A 522 7.31 -4.51 -11.76
CA PHE A 522 7.79 -3.95 -13.03
C PHE A 522 7.66 -4.97 -14.19
N PRO A 523 6.45 -5.48 -14.50
CA PRO A 523 6.26 -6.53 -15.51
C PRO A 523 6.69 -6.14 -16.93
N GLU A 524 6.88 -4.85 -17.20
CA GLU A 524 7.39 -4.31 -18.46
C GLU A 524 8.91 -4.45 -18.62
N TRP A 525 9.66 -4.47 -17.51
CA TRP A 525 11.12 -4.52 -17.55
C TRP A 525 11.60 -5.84 -18.17
N ASN A 526 12.37 -5.73 -19.25
CA ASN A 526 12.89 -6.88 -20.00
C ASN A 526 14.22 -7.43 -19.42
N CYS A 527 14.73 -6.82 -18.34
CA CYS A 527 15.98 -7.19 -17.66
C CYS A 527 17.21 -7.18 -18.59
N ASP A 528 17.12 -6.47 -19.71
CA ASP A 528 18.16 -6.45 -20.75
C ASP A 528 18.70 -7.85 -21.12
N VAL A 529 17.82 -8.86 -21.12
CA VAL A 529 18.18 -10.26 -21.44
C VAL A 529 19.03 -10.37 -22.71
N PRO A 530 18.76 -9.65 -23.82
CA PRO A 530 19.61 -9.70 -25.01
C PRO A 530 21.05 -9.22 -24.78
N ILE A 531 21.27 -8.24 -23.90
CA ILE A 531 22.60 -7.71 -23.57
C ILE A 531 23.37 -8.74 -22.74
N TYR A 532 22.71 -9.35 -21.74
CA TYR A 532 23.30 -10.45 -20.97
C TYR A 532 23.70 -11.59 -21.90
N LEU A 533 22.79 -12.05 -22.75
CA LEU A 533 23.04 -13.19 -23.61
C LEU A 533 24.18 -12.95 -24.61
N ALA A 534 24.37 -11.70 -25.05
CA ALA A 534 25.47 -11.34 -25.95
C ALA A 534 26.83 -11.41 -25.27
N ASN A 535 26.86 -11.31 -23.93
CA ASN A 535 28.06 -11.08 -23.16
C ASN A 535 28.32 -12.12 -22.08
N HIS A 536 27.45 -13.12 -21.87
CA HIS A 536 27.57 -14.11 -20.79
C HIS A 536 28.88 -14.95 -20.78
N HIS A 537 29.69 -14.87 -21.83
CA HIS A 537 31.05 -15.43 -21.88
C HIS A 537 32.07 -14.60 -21.11
N ARG A 538 31.80 -13.31 -20.87
CA ARG A 538 32.66 -12.41 -20.12
C ARG A 538 32.69 -12.79 -18.64
N GLY A 539 33.75 -12.36 -17.97
CA GLY A 539 33.97 -12.77 -16.60
C GLY A 539 32.96 -12.19 -15.63
N PHE A 540 32.75 -12.86 -14.50
CA PHE A 540 31.95 -12.28 -13.41
C PHE A 540 32.63 -10.97 -12.95
N MET A 541 31.84 -9.90 -12.79
CA MET A 541 32.31 -8.53 -12.54
C MET A 541 32.93 -7.78 -13.73
N HIS A 542 32.83 -8.28 -14.97
CA HIS A 542 33.21 -7.47 -16.14
C HIS A 542 32.32 -6.22 -16.24
N GLU A 543 32.96 -5.07 -16.40
CA GLU A 543 32.35 -3.74 -16.26
C GLU A 543 31.26 -3.48 -17.29
N TRP A 544 31.35 -4.09 -18.47
CA TRP A 544 30.35 -3.95 -19.53
C TRP A 544 29.04 -4.67 -19.23
N LEU A 545 29.06 -5.60 -18.28
CA LEU A 545 27.91 -6.38 -17.86
C LEU A 545 27.37 -5.98 -16.49
N ARG A 546 27.90 -4.91 -15.90
CA ARG A 546 27.61 -4.50 -14.53
C ARG A 546 26.11 -4.33 -14.23
N TYR A 547 25.27 -4.07 -15.24
CA TYR A 547 23.83 -3.95 -15.04
C TYR A 547 23.03 -5.24 -15.33
N GLN A 548 23.65 -6.26 -15.92
CA GLN A 548 22.96 -7.46 -16.39
C GLN A 548 23.47 -8.77 -15.77
N ALA A 549 24.70 -8.82 -15.27
CA ALA A 549 25.33 -10.05 -14.76
C ALA A 549 24.95 -10.42 -13.32
N PHE A 550 23.68 -10.27 -12.94
CA PHE A 550 23.22 -10.59 -11.59
C PHE A 550 22.71 -12.03 -11.39
N TYR A 551 22.68 -12.86 -12.43
CA TYR A 551 22.12 -14.22 -12.35
C TYR A 551 22.94 -15.18 -11.49
N LEU A 552 24.27 -15.03 -11.44
CA LEU A 552 25.11 -15.80 -10.50
C LEU A 552 24.75 -15.47 -9.04
N MET A 553 24.42 -14.22 -8.73
CA MET A 553 23.94 -13.85 -7.39
C MET A 553 22.54 -14.39 -7.10
N GLU A 554 21.68 -14.51 -8.11
CA GLU A 554 20.40 -15.22 -7.96
C GLU A 554 20.61 -16.71 -7.67
N TYR A 555 21.63 -17.33 -8.28
CA TYR A 555 22.03 -18.69 -7.94
C TYR A 555 22.55 -18.80 -6.50
N TRP A 556 23.39 -17.88 -6.03
CA TRP A 556 23.85 -17.84 -4.64
C TRP A 556 22.67 -17.75 -3.66
N ARG A 557 21.69 -16.88 -3.97
CA ARG A 557 20.45 -16.74 -3.21
C ARG A 557 19.67 -18.05 -3.16
N MET A 558 19.47 -18.69 -4.30
CA MET A 558 18.75 -19.97 -4.40
C MET A 558 19.46 -21.09 -3.63
N LYS A 559 20.78 -21.16 -3.69
CA LYS A 559 21.57 -22.26 -3.12
C LYS A 559 21.82 -22.10 -1.62
N HIS A 560 22.16 -20.89 -1.18
CA HIS A 560 22.66 -20.64 0.17
C HIS A 560 21.71 -19.81 1.05
N GLY A 561 20.57 -19.37 0.52
CA GLY A 561 19.54 -18.66 1.28
C GLY A 561 19.33 -17.22 0.81
N GLU A 562 18.15 -16.70 1.14
CA GLU A 562 17.68 -15.38 0.68
C GLU A 562 18.58 -14.22 1.12
N ASP A 563 19.21 -14.32 2.28
CA ASP A 563 20.07 -13.30 2.89
C ASP A 563 21.55 -13.41 2.49
N MET A 564 21.94 -14.40 1.68
CA MET A 564 23.35 -14.67 1.36
C MET A 564 24.05 -13.43 0.78
N LEU A 565 23.42 -12.72 -0.16
CA LEU A 565 24.03 -11.51 -0.72
C LEU A 565 24.17 -10.41 0.33
N GLY A 566 23.17 -10.21 1.19
CA GLY A 566 23.29 -9.29 2.32
C GLY A 566 24.47 -9.66 3.22
N ARG A 567 24.68 -10.96 3.50
CA ARG A 567 25.81 -11.44 4.30
C ARG A 567 27.15 -11.15 3.63
N VAL A 568 27.27 -11.38 2.32
CA VAL A 568 28.47 -11.02 1.54
C VAL A 568 28.84 -9.55 1.73
N TRP A 569 27.86 -8.65 1.75
CA TRP A 569 28.10 -7.24 2.01
C TRP A 569 28.47 -6.96 3.48
N ARG A 570 27.65 -7.41 4.44
CA ARG A 570 27.85 -7.11 5.87
C ARG A 570 29.09 -7.73 6.48
N GLU A 571 29.46 -8.92 6.02
CA GLU A 571 30.58 -9.70 6.55
C GLU A 571 31.86 -9.53 5.72
N SER A 572 31.86 -8.67 4.69
CA SER A 572 33.07 -8.34 3.90
C SER A 572 34.14 -7.66 4.75
N GLU A 573 35.39 -7.95 4.42
CA GLU A 573 36.56 -7.37 5.09
C GLU A 573 37.16 -6.22 4.27
N SER A 574 37.95 -5.37 4.93
CA SER A 574 38.60 -4.23 4.27
C SER A 574 39.43 -4.69 3.06
N HIS A 575 39.21 -4.07 1.91
CA HIS A 575 39.91 -4.36 0.65
C HIS A 575 39.73 -5.80 0.12
N GLU A 576 38.71 -6.53 0.58
CA GLU A 576 38.37 -7.87 0.13
C GLU A 576 37.59 -7.83 -1.21
N ASP A 577 37.93 -8.74 -2.12
CA ASP A 577 37.19 -8.94 -3.35
C ASP A 577 35.84 -9.67 -3.10
N PRO A 578 34.73 -9.32 -3.81
CA PRO A 578 33.43 -9.94 -3.61
C PRO A 578 33.38 -11.47 -3.75
N ILE A 579 34.14 -12.07 -4.68
CA ILE A 579 34.23 -13.53 -4.83
C ILE A 579 34.99 -14.13 -3.65
N THR A 580 36.06 -13.45 -3.20
CA THR A 580 36.81 -13.88 -2.01
C THR A 580 35.93 -13.86 -0.76
N ALA A 581 35.17 -12.78 -0.55
CA ALA A 581 34.20 -12.66 0.53
C ALA A 581 33.14 -13.76 0.46
N TYR A 582 32.51 -13.95 -0.71
CA TYR A 582 31.51 -14.98 -0.92
C TYR A 582 32.05 -16.38 -0.58
N LYS A 583 33.22 -16.75 -1.11
CA LYS A 583 33.82 -18.06 -0.84
C LYS A 583 34.10 -18.26 0.65
N ARG A 584 34.61 -17.24 1.35
CA ARG A 584 34.87 -17.31 2.80
C ARG A 584 33.57 -17.52 3.58
N ILE A 585 32.54 -16.74 3.26
CA ILE A 585 31.24 -16.73 3.96
C ILE A 585 30.44 -18.01 3.69
N ALA A 586 30.49 -18.53 2.46
CA ALA A 586 29.85 -19.78 2.04
C ALA A 586 30.71 -21.03 2.36
N GLY A 587 31.97 -20.86 2.79
CA GLY A 587 32.88 -21.96 3.13
C GLY A 587 33.35 -22.77 1.91
N LEU A 588 33.53 -22.11 0.77
CA LEU A 588 33.85 -22.74 -0.51
C LEU A 588 35.35 -22.71 -0.82
N SER A 589 35.87 -23.87 -1.25
CA SER A 589 37.14 -23.92 -1.99
C SER A 589 36.99 -23.31 -3.40
N GLN A 590 38.11 -23.08 -4.10
CA GLN A 590 38.06 -22.64 -5.50
C GLN A 590 37.31 -23.62 -6.40
N ASP A 591 37.55 -24.92 -6.21
CA ASP A 591 36.93 -25.97 -6.99
C ASP A 591 35.40 -25.99 -6.82
N GLN A 592 34.94 -25.89 -5.56
CA GLN A 592 33.50 -25.80 -5.26
C GLN A 592 32.87 -24.52 -5.82
N PHE A 593 33.58 -23.39 -5.79
CA PHE A 593 33.09 -22.16 -6.42
C PHE A 593 32.96 -22.32 -7.95
N ASN A 594 33.96 -22.91 -8.61
CA ASN A 594 33.89 -23.20 -10.05
C ASN A 594 32.72 -24.12 -10.40
N ALA A 595 32.43 -25.11 -9.54
CA ALA A 595 31.25 -25.96 -9.69
C ALA A 595 29.96 -25.14 -9.63
N GLU A 596 29.83 -24.23 -8.66
CA GLU A 596 28.66 -23.34 -8.54
C GLU A 596 28.49 -22.40 -9.74
N VAL A 597 29.58 -21.88 -10.28
CA VAL A 597 29.54 -21.06 -11.50
C VAL A 597 28.99 -21.87 -12.69
N TRP A 598 29.45 -23.11 -12.87
CA TRP A 598 28.94 -23.98 -13.93
C TRP A 598 27.49 -24.39 -13.71
N GLU A 599 27.11 -24.73 -12.47
CA GLU A 599 25.73 -25.04 -12.11
C GLU A 599 24.80 -23.85 -12.41
N SER A 600 25.20 -22.62 -12.05
CA SER A 600 24.47 -21.39 -12.40
C SER A 600 24.31 -21.23 -13.93
N ALA A 601 25.38 -21.45 -14.69
CA ALA A 601 25.31 -21.42 -16.16
C ALA A 601 24.34 -22.47 -16.74
N CYS A 602 24.22 -23.64 -16.09
CA CYS A 602 23.23 -24.64 -16.45
C CYS A 602 21.80 -24.18 -16.14
N HIS A 603 21.57 -23.50 -15.01
CA HIS A 603 20.26 -22.93 -14.67
C HIS A 603 19.84 -21.81 -15.63
N ASP A 604 20.79 -21.00 -16.11
CA ASP A 604 20.52 -19.94 -17.08
C ASP A 604 19.92 -20.44 -18.39
N ILE A 605 20.16 -21.71 -18.78
CA ILE A 605 19.57 -22.32 -20.00
C ILE A 605 18.04 -22.28 -19.97
N THR A 606 17.44 -22.47 -18.80
CA THR A 606 15.98 -22.50 -18.60
C THR A 606 15.46 -21.41 -17.67
N TRP A 607 16.37 -20.57 -17.15
CA TRP A 607 16.09 -19.57 -16.13
C TRP A 607 15.37 -20.18 -14.92
N ASP A 608 15.71 -21.38 -14.48
CA ASP A 608 14.93 -22.12 -13.47
C ASP A 608 15.25 -21.71 -12.02
N TYR A 609 15.43 -20.41 -11.82
CA TYR A 609 15.45 -19.74 -10.52
C TYR A 609 14.03 -19.53 -9.95
N PRO A 610 13.89 -19.25 -8.64
CA PRO A 610 12.60 -18.90 -8.04
C PRO A 610 11.85 -17.78 -8.79
N LEU A 611 12.56 -16.72 -9.21
CA LEU A 611 11.98 -15.61 -9.98
C LEU A 611 12.06 -15.80 -11.49
N GLY A 612 12.72 -16.83 -11.99
CA GLY A 612 13.00 -16.96 -13.42
C GLY A 612 11.76 -17.27 -14.28
N GLY A 613 10.60 -17.53 -13.66
CA GLY A 613 9.31 -17.49 -14.35
C GLY A 613 8.99 -16.15 -15.02
N TYR A 614 9.51 -15.03 -14.49
CA TYR A 614 9.42 -13.72 -15.14
C TYR A 614 10.27 -13.66 -16.41
N LEU A 615 11.50 -14.18 -16.39
CA LEU A 615 12.38 -14.27 -17.57
C LEU A 615 11.76 -15.15 -18.64
N ARG A 616 11.26 -16.34 -18.28
CA ARG A 616 10.55 -17.22 -19.22
C ARG A 616 9.38 -16.51 -19.89
N ARG A 617 8.58 -15.72 -19.16
CA ARG A 617 7.51 -14.90 -19.76
C ARG A 617 8.05 -13.82 -20.69
N ILE A 618 9.17 -13.17 -20.34
CA ILE A 618 9.84 -12.18 -21.20
C ILE A 618 10.31 -12.82 -22.51
N VAL A 619 10.80 -14.06 -22.48
CA VAL A 619 11.22 -14.81 -23.67
C VAL A 619 10.00 -15.31 -24.46
N ASP A 620 9.03 -15.93 -23.81
CA ASP A 620 7.85 -16.55 -24.44
C ASP A 620 6.94 -15.53 -25.14
N ARG A 621 6.89 -14.28 -24.68
CA ARG A 621 6.08 -13.21 -25.31
C ARG A 621 6.65 -12.69 -26.64
N GLN A 622 7.90 -13.00 -26.96
CA GLN A 622 8.57 -12.49 -28.16
C GLN A 622 8.09 -13.23 -29.42
N SER A 623 8.34 -12.65 -30.59
CA SER A 623 8.15 -13.38 -31.86
C SER A 623 9.14 -14.55 -31.95
N GLU A 624 8.84 -15.56 -32.77
CA GLU A 624 9.80 -16.66 -32.98
C GLU A 624 11.14 -16.16 -33.55
N ALA A 625 11.09 -15.18 -34.45
CA ALA A 625 12.27 -14.56 -35.02
C ALA A 625 13.09 -13.83 -33.94
N ASP A 626 12.44 -13.07 -33.06
CA ASP A 626 13.13 -12.38 -31.96
C ASP A 626 13.65 -13.35 -30.91
N ARG A 627 12.90 -14.41 -30.57
CA ARG A 627 13.40 -15.45 -29.66
C ARG A 627 14.69 -16.06 -30.18
N GLN A 628 14.67 -16.49 -31.44
CA GLN A 628 15.83 -17.09 -32.09
C GLN A 628 16.97 -16.09 -32.26
N THR A 629 16.70 -14.80 -32.43
CA THR A 629 17.74 -13.78 -32.64
C THR A 629 18.35 -13.29 -31.33
N TRP A 630 17.51 -12.92 -30.36
CA TRP A 630 17.88 -12.10 -29.19
C TRP A 630 17.69 -12.77 -27.83
N TYR A 631 16.89 -13.83 -27.72
CA TYR A 631 16.51 -14.41 -26.42
C TYR A 631 16.90 -15.89 -26.27
N THR A 632 17.89 -16.33 -27.05
CA THR A 632 18.42 -17.70 -27.02
C THR A 632 19.94 -17.61 -26.86
N HIS A 633 20.53 -18.44 -25.98
CA HIS A 633 21.99 -18.52 -25.86
C HIS A 633 22.61 -18.95 -27.19
N LYS A 634 23.69 -18.26 -27.59
CA LYS A 634 24.44 -18.55 -28.81
C LYS A 634 25.91 -18.37 -28.56
N THR A 635 26.70 -19.32 -29.05
CA THR A 635 28.16 -19.26 -29.01
C THR A 635 28.71 -19.34 -30.42
N ARG A 636 29.66 -18.48 -30.76
CA ARG A 636 30.39 -18.59 -32.03
C ARG A 636 31.44 -19.69 -31.92
N LEU A 637 31.37 -20.66 -32.84
CA LEU A 637 32.28 -21.80 -32.90
C LEU A 637 32.97 -21.88 -34.26
N ILE A 638 34.18 -22.43 -34.28
CA ILE A 638 34.96 -22.75 -35.48
C ILE A 638 34.96 -24.27 -35.65
N ALA A 639 34.39 -24.76 -36.75
CA ALA A 639 34.49 -26.18 -37.09
C ALA A 639 35.86 -26.47 -37.72
N GLU A 640 36.65 -27.33 -37.09
CA GLU A 640 38.00 -27.70 -37.55
C GLU A 640 38.34 -29.16 -37.21
N ASN A 641 38.72 -29.95 -38.22
CA ASN A 641 39.20 -31.33 -38.05
C ASN A 641 38.27 -32.24 -37.19
N GLY A 642 36.94 -32.07 -37.30
CA GLY A 642 35.96 -32.83 -36.53
C GLY A 642 35.73 -32.33 -35.09
N TYR A 643 36.38 -31.23 -34.70
CA TYR A 643 36.13 -30.51 -33.47
C TYR A 643 35.39 -29.20 -33.75
N TYR A 644 34.72 -28.70 -32.72
CA TYR A 644 34.22 -27.34 -32.63
C TYR A 644 35.05 -26.59 -31.60
N ARG A 645 35.76 -25.55 -32.03
CA ARG A 645 36.59 -24.70 -31.20
C ARG A 645 35.86 -23.40 -30.83
N SER A 646 36.02 -22.91 -29.61
CA SER A 646 35.53 -21.58 -29.22
C SER A 646 36.14 -20.48 -30.09
N TYR A 647 35.38 -19.46 -30.45
CA TYR A 647 35.89 -18.34 -31.25
C TYR A 647 36.55 -17.28 -30.35
N PRO A 648 37.73 -16.73 -30.70
CA PRO A 648 38.38 -15.70 -29.88
C PRO A 648 37.51 -14.46 -29.75
N ASP A 649 37.51 -13.82 -28.59
CA ASP A 649 36.81 -12.56 -28.38
C ASP A 649 37.58 -11.39 -29.02
N THR A 650 37.24 -11.04 -30.26
CA THR A 650 38.02 -10.11 -31.11
C THR A 650 37.74 -8.61 -30.86
N VAL A 651 37.45 -8.20 -29.63
CA VAL A 651 36.71 -6.96 -29.33
C VAL A 651 37.26 -5.66 -29.96
N THR A 652 36.41 -5.00 -30.74
CA THR A 652 36.25 -3.54 -30.72
C THR A 652 35.03 -3.22 -29.85
N ALA A 653 35.12 -2.23 -28.96
CA ALA A 653 34.21 -1.86 -27.86
C ALA A 653 32.73 -1.57 -28.20
N ASP A 654 32.23 -2.04 -29.34
CA ASP A 654 30.96 -1.66 -29.95
C ASP A 654 30.24 -2.88 -30.57
N HIS A 655 30.25 -4.02 -29.89
CA HIS A 655 29.29 -5.09 -30.20
C HIS A 655 27.92 -4.68 -29.66
N GLY A 656 27.28 -3.86 -30.50
CA GLY A 656 25.91 -3.46 -30.40
C GLY A 656 24.98 -4.67 -30.30
N THR A 657 23.78 -4.33 -29.84
CA THR A 657 22.55 -5.09 -29.78
C THR A 657 22.12 -5.75 -31.10
N GLU A 658 23.03 -6.05 -32.03
CA GLU A 658 22.76 -6.44 -33.41
C GLU A 658 22.94 -7.95 -33.69
N GLN A 659 23.63 -8.73 -32.85
CA GLN A 659 23.77 -10.19 -33.13
C GLN A 659 23.61 -11.18 -31.97
N ASN A 660 23.63 -10.78 -30.68
CA ASN A 660 23.53 -11.67 -29.51
C ASN A 660 24.31 -12.99 -29.67
N ILE A 661 25.65 -12.88 -29.68
CA ILE A 661 26.56 -14.03 -29.86
C ILE A 661 27.68 -13.92 -28.83
N ALA A 662 27.86 -14.99 -28.04
CA ALA A 662 28.96 -15.14 -27.11
C ALA A 662 30.24 -15.70 -27.78
N PHE A 663 31.40 -15.30 -27.26
CA PHE A 663 32.73 -15.73 -27.68
C PHE A 663 33.37 -16.66 -26.64
N THR A 664 34.69 -16.83 -26.63
CA THR A 664 35.38 -17.72 -25.67
C THR A 664 35.11 -17.28 -24.22
N PRO A 665 34.86 -18.22 -23.28
CA PRO A 665 34.62 -17.87 -21.87
C PRO A 665 35.83 -17.18 -21.24
N HIS A 666 35.58 -16.21 -20.37
CA HIS A 666 36.56 -15.60 -19.47
C HIS A 666 36.42 -16.19 -18.05
N ASP A 667 37.14 -15.62 -17.07
CA ASP A 667 37.04 -15.98 -15.65
C ASP A 667 35.58 -16.00 -15.16
N TYR A 668 35.04 -17.20 -14.95
CA TYR A 668 33.65 -17.44 -14.50
C TYR A 668 32.54 -17.08 -15.51
N GLY A 669 32.89 -16.71 -16.74
CA GLY A 669 31.94 -16.63 -17.85
C GLY A 669 31.64 -18.00 -18.43
N TYR A 670 30.64 -18.10 -19.32
CA TYR A 670 30.28 -19.38 -19.93
C TYR A 670 29.88 -19.31 -21.40
N ASN A 671 29.85 -20.47 -22.03
CA ASN A 671 29.30 -20.72 -23.37
C ASN A 671 28.16 -21.70 -23.26
N ALA A 672 27.17 -21.50 -24.13
CA ALA A 672 26.06 -22.41 -24.30
C ALA A 672 25.64 -22.44 -25.78
N PHE A 673 25.48 -23.64 -26.33
CA PHE A 673 25.03 -23.84 -27.70
C PHE A 673 24.23 -25.14 -27.85
N GLN A 674 23.28 -25.14 -28.79
CA GLN A 674 22.40 -26.28 -29.01
C GLN A 674 23.08 -27.39 -29.80
N LEU A 675 22.71 -28.62 -29.45
CA LEU A 675 23.03 -29.83 -30.17
C LEU A 675 21.75 -30.46 -30.76
N SER A 676 21.92 -31.23 -31.82
CA SER A 676 20.84 -32.07 -32.36
C SER A 676 20.41 -33.11 -31.33
N VAL A 677 19.11 -33.19 -31.03
CA VAL A 677 18.55 -34.12 -30.04
C VAL A 677 18.45 -35.54 -30.62
N PRO A 678 19.19 -36.54 -30.11
CA PRO A 678 19.08 -37.92 -30.58
C PRO A 678 17.84 -38.64 -30.03
N GLU A 679 17.61 -39.88 -30.47
CA GLU A 679 16.53 -40.72 -29.93
C GLU A 679 16.73 -40.99 -28.43
N GLY A 680 15.61 -41.07 -27.70
CA GLY A 680 15.61 -41.40 -26.26
C GLY A 680 16.32 -42.73 -25.99
N GLY A 681 17.14 -42.76 -24.94
CA GLY A 681 18.02 -43.88 -24.60
C GLY A 681 19.40 -43.84 -25.28
N THR A 682 19.62 -42.95 -26.25
CA THR A 682 20.95 -42.75 -26.85
C THR A 682 21.87 -42.06 -25.87
N THR A 683 23.09 -42.59 -25.68
CA THR A 683 24.16 -41.90 -24.95
C THR A 683 24.97 -41.03 -25.90
N VAL A 684 24.99 -39.73 -25.64
CA VAL A 684 25.89 -38.77 -26.29
C VAL A 684 27.14 -38.60 -25.45
N THR A 685 28.27 -38.28 -26.09
CA THR A 685 29.54 -38.02 -25.41
C THR A 685 30.21 -36.78 -26.00
N ALA A 686 30.78 -35.96 -25.14
CA ALA A 686 31.64 -34.83 -25.50
C ALA A 686 33.09 -35.20 -25.15
N GLU A 687 33.96 -35.21 -26.17
CA GLU A 687 35.41 -35.31 -26.04
C GLU A 687 35.95 -33.87 -25.99
N PHE A 688 36.35 -33.41 -24.81
CA PHE A 688 36.73 -32.02 -24.54
C PHE A 688 38.25 -31.87 -24.43
N GLU A 689 38.77 -30.76 -24.94
CA GLU A 689 40.16 -30.35 -24.78
C GLU A 689 40.27 -28.84 -24.53
N GLY A 690 40.76 -28.47 -23.35
CA GLY A 690 41.19 -27.11 -23.04
C GLY A 690 42.45 -26.73 -23.81
N ILE A 691 42.52 -25.48 -24.26
CA ILE A 691 43.61 -24.96 -25.07
C ILE A 691 44.36 -23.90 -24.25
N THR A 692 45.70 -23.96 -24.26
CA THR A 692 46.58 -22.98 -23.63
C THR A 692 47.66 -22.56 -24.63
N GLY A 693 48.13 -21.31 -24.56
CA GLY A 693 49.26 -20.79 -25.33
C GLY A 693 48.98 -20.53 -26.80
N ASP A 694 47.71 -20.50 -27.20
CA ASP A 694 47.29 -20.21 -28.56
C ASP A 694 47.17 -18.69 -28.77
N SER A 695 48.04 -18.14 -29.61
CA SER A 695 48.17 -16.68 -29.84
C SER A 695 46.95 -16.02 -30.47
N ARG A 696 45.90 -16.79 -30.83
CA ARG A 696 44.63 -16.22 -31.27
C ARG A 696 43.81 -15.66 -30.12
N TYR A 697 44.07 -16.10 -28.88
CA TYR A 697 43.33 -15.75 -27.69
C TYR A 697 44.22 -14.99 -26.71
N ARG A 698 43.59 -14.23 -25.82
CA ARG A 698 44.22 -13.67 -24.63
C ARG A 698 44.44 -14.78 -23.61
N THR A 699 45.69 -15.20 -23.48
CA THR A 699 46.15 -16.32 -22.65
C THR A 699 47.21 -15.84 -21.65
N VAL A 700 46.96 -14.68 -21.03
CA VAL A 700 47.82 -14.07 -20.01
C VAL A 700 47.85 -14.89 -18.71
N GLY A 701 46.85 -15.74 -18.51
CA GLY A 701 46.56 -16.52 -17.31
C GLY A 701 46.62 -18.04 -17.50
N ASP A 702 47.23 -18.58 -18.57
CA ASP A 702 47.29 -20.03 -18.84
C ASP A 702 47.68 -20.91 -17.63
N SER A 703 48.52 -20.38 -16.74
CA SER A 703 48.95 -21.07 -15.51
C SER A 703 47.81 -21.40 -14.54
N LYS A 704 46.68 -20.68 -14.61
CA LYS A 704 45.45 -20.92 -13.84
C LYS A 704 44.33 -21.54 -14.68
N ALA A 705 44.58 -21.87 -15.95
CA ALA A 705 43.55 -22.31 -16.88
C ALA A 705 42.77 -23.54 -16.36
N GLY A 706 41.44 -23.46 -16.44
CA GLY A 706 40.54 -24.55 -16.09
C GLY A 706 39.14 -24.36 -16.66
N TRP A 707 38.44 -25.47 -16.81
CA TRP A 707 37.12 -25.54 -17.43
C TRP A 707 36.19 -26.46 -16.64
N ARG A 708 34.91 -26.11 -16.62
CA ARG A 708 33.81 -27.03 -16.29
C ARG A 708 32.88 -27.12 -17.48
N PHE A 709 32.37 -28.31 -17.78
CA PHE A 709 31.53 -28.49 -18.97
C PHE A 709 30.57 -29.67 -18.83
N GLY A 710 29.48 -29.67 -19.59
CA GLY A 710 28.55 -30.79 -19.59
C GLY A 710 27.27 -30.51 -20.38
N PHE A 711 26.32 -31.43 -20.27
CA PHE A 711 25.08 -31.38 -21.01
C PHE A 711 23.91 -30.86 -20.17
N VAL A 712 23.03 -30.08 -20.80
CA VAL A 712 21.73 -29.73 -20.24
C VAL A 712 20.65 -30.14 -21.24
N GLY A 713 19.81 -31.09 -20.85
CA GLY A 713 18.60 -31.39 -21.58
C GLY A 713 17.47 -30.46 -21.16
N VAL A 714 16.64 -30.03 -22.11
CA VAL A 714 15.37 -29.35 -21.81
C VAL A 714 14.21 -30.18 -22.37
N GLN A 715 13.29 -30.56 -21.50
CA GLN A 715 12.04 -31.22 -21.86
C GLN A 715 11.01 -30.17 -22.37
N GLY A 716 9.72 -30.50 -22.43
CA GLY A 716 8.69 -29.46 -22.60
C GLY A 716 8.73 -28.42 -21.45
N SER A 717 7.84 -27.44 -21.46
CA SER A 717 7.58 -26.54 -20.31
C SER A 717 8.82 -26.01 -19.56
N TRP A 718 9.94 -25.74 -20.26
CA TRP A 718 11.18 -25.23 -19.66
C TRP A 718 11.82 -26.13 -18.58
N THR A 719 11.49 -27.43 -18.53
CA THR A 719 11.98 -28.32 -17.47
C THR A 719 13.38 -28.84 -17.80
N PRO A 720 14.41 -28.52 -16.99
CA PRO A 720 15.78 -28.96 -17.25
C PRO A 720 16.04 -30.40 -16.78
N VAL A 721 17.04 -31.02 -17.39
CA VAL A 721 17.65 -32.29 -16.99
C VAL A 721 19.16 -32.12 -17.08
N TYR A 722 19.80 -32.01 -15.93
CA TYR A 722 21.25 -31.77 -15.84
C TYR A 722 22.03 -33.08 -16.03
N GLY A 723 23.08 -33.02 -16.85
CA GLY A 723 24.07 -34.08 -16.95
C GLY A 723 25.18 -33.93 -15.91
N ASP A 724 26.10 -34.90 -15.91
CA ASP A 724 27.29 -34.83 -15.08
C ASP A 724 28.19 -33.67 -15.51
N MET A 725 28.96 -33.13 -14.56
CA MET A 725 29.96 -32.10 -14.81
C MET A 725 31.32 -32.74 -15.14
N GLY A 726 31.86 -32.39 -16.29
CA GLY A 726 33.25 -32.64 -16.68
C GLY A 726 34.17 -31.52 -16.19
N GLU A 727 35.45 -31.87 -16.01
CA GLU A 727 36.50 -30.95 -15.58
C GLU A 727 37.74 -31.13 -16.45
N ALA A 728 38.37 -30.01 -16.82
CA ALA A 728 39.71 -29.97 -17.41
C ALA A 728 40.52 -28.83 -16.81
N THR A 729 41.85 -28.94 -16.86
CA THR A 729 42.78 -27.89 -16.43
C THR A 729 43.90 -27.72 -17.45
N GLY A 730 44.66 -26.63 -17.42
CA GLY A 730 45.83 -26.46 -18.29
C GLY A 730 46.84 -27.61 -18.18
N THR A 731 46.93 -28.25 -17.01
CA THR A 731 47.80 -29.42 -16.77
C THR A 731 47.17 -30.78 -17.12
N ALA A 732 45.84 -30.83 -17.21
CA ALA A 732 45.07 -32.01 -17.60
C ALA A 732 43.95 -31.56 -18.57
N PRO A 733 44.32 -31.19 -19.82
CA PRO A 733 43.41 -30.46 -20.70
C PRO A 733 42.34 -31.33 -21.32
N GLN A 734 42.52 -32.65 -21.34
CA GLN A 734 41.61 -33.60 -21.98
C GLN A 734 40.72 -34.30 -20.96
N ALA A 735 39.41 -34.28 -21.24
CA ALA A 735 38.41 -34.98 -20.45
C ALA A 735 37.20 -35.33 -21.32
N SER A 736 36.32 -36.19 -20.81
CA SER A 736 35.08 -36.52 -21.50
C SER A 736 33.92 -36.61 -20.52
N VAL A 737 32.72 -36.30 -21.02
CA VAL A 737 31.47 -36.45 -20.27
C VAL A 737 30.41 -37.03 -21.18
N SER A 738 29.51 -37.82 -20.61
CA SER A 738 28.44 -38.49 -21.34
C SER A 738 27.08 -38.14 -20.75
N PHE A 739 26.05 -38.13 -21.60
CA PHE A 739 24.68 -37.90 -21.18
C PHE A 739 23.76 -38.88 -21.91
N THR A 740 22.91 -39.58 -21.16
CA THR A 740 21.92 -40.49 -21.75
C THR A 740 20.60 -39.76 -21.91
N VAL A 741 20.14 -39.61 -23.15
CA VAL A 741 18.89 -38.90 -23.45
C VAL A 741 17.74 -39.59 -22.73
N PRO A 742 17.00 -38.91 -21.84
CA PRO A 742 15.94 -39.54 -21.07
C PRO A 742 14.79 -40.01 -21.97
N GLY A 743 14.14 -41.11 -21.57
CA GLY A 743 12.86 -41.52 -22.19
C GLY A 743 11.78 -40.50 -21.87
N GLY A 744 11.10 -39.94 -22.88
CA GLY A 744 10.08 -38.90 -22.68
C GLY A 744 10.13 -37.69 -23.64
N GLY A 745 11.05 -37.68 -24.61
CA GLY A 745 11.05 -36.71 -25.70
C GLY A 745 11.66 -35.36 -25.31
N LEU A 746 12.98 -35.35 -25.13
CA LEU A 746 13.78 -34.13 -25.00
C LEU A 746 13.50 -33.18 -26.18
N LYS A 747 13.35 -31.88 -25.93
CA LYS A 747 13.07 -30.87 -26.95
C LYS A 747 14.31 -30.11 -27.38
N GLN A 748 15.23 -29.91 -26.46
CA GLN A 748 16.51 -29.27 -26.72
C GLN A 748 17.60 -30.02 -25.94
N LEU A 749 18.79 -30.09 -26.54
CA LEU A 749 20.00 -30.55 -25.89
C LEU A 749 21.02 -29.43 -26.02
N TRP A 750 21.65 -29.08 -24.92
CA TRP A 750 22.64 -28.02 -24.84
C TRP A 750 23.96 -28.58 -24.33
N PHE A 751 25.05 -27.98 -24.77
CA PHE A 751 26.36 -28.15 -24.15
C PHE A 751 26.78 -26.82 -23.54
N VAL A 752 27.22 -26.86 -22.28
CA VAL A 752 27.58 -25.70 -21.48
C VAL A 752 29.04 -25.82 -21.07
N VAL A 753 29.82 -24.75 -21.22
CA VAL A 753 31.25 -24.69 -20.84
C VAL A 753 31.50 -23.40 -20.08
N SER A 754 32.08 -23.44 -18.89
CA SER A 754 32.48 -22.25 -18.13
C SER A 754 33.99 -22.17 -17.93
N GLY A 755 34.50 -20.93 -17.85
CA GLY A 755 35.85 -20.65 -17.37
C GLY A 755 35.93 -20.92 -15.87
N ALA A 756 36.85 -21.79 -15.47
CA ALA A 756 36.95 -22.32 -14.11
C ALA A 756 38.40 -22.28 -13.62
N PRO A 757 38.94 -21.08 -13.32
CA PRO A 757 40.32 -20.92 -12.90
C PRO A 757 40.68 -21.78 -11.69
N THR A 758 41.88 -22.36 -11.68
CA THR A 758 42.37 -23.17 -10.54
C THR A 758 42.68 -22.36 -9.29
N ARG A 759 42.78 -21.03 -9.43
CA ARG A 759 42.83 -20.05 -8.33
C ARG A 759 42.11 -18.77 -8.76
N HIS A 760 41.37 -18.16 -7.85
CA HIS A 760 40.75 -16.86 -8.11
C HIS A 760 41.82 -15.76 -8.16
N GLU A 761 41.72 -14.93 -9.19
CA GLU A 761 42.36 -13.63 -9.27
C GLU A 761 41.26 -12.58 -9.44
N PRO A 762 41.29 -11.48 -8.67
CA PRO A 762 40.28 -10.45 -8.78
C PRO A 762 40.28 -9.77 -10.15
N HIS A 763 39.08 -9.44 -10.64
CA HIS A 763 38.89 -8.68 -11.87
C HIS A 763 39.02 -7.19 -11.56
N VAL A 764 39.84 -6.48 -12.33
CA VAL A 764 40.07 -5.04 -12.17
C VAL A 764 39.11 -4.31 -13.08
N TRP A 765 38.38 -3.32 -12.56
CA TRP A 765 37.66 -2.37 -13.40
C TRP A 765 38.69 -1.49 -14.08
N ASP A 766 39.00 -1.66 -15.36
CA ASP A 766 39.94 -0.77 -16.07
C ASP A 766 39.56 -0.46 -17.51
N ASP A 767 38.43 -1.00 -17.98
CA ASP A 767 37.95 -0.88 -19.36
C ASP A 767 38.99 -1.40 -20.39
N ASP A 768 39.95 -2.24 -19.98
CA ASP A 768 41.01 -2.82 -20.81
C ASP A 768 40.84 -4.34 -20.97
N VAL A 769 40.18 -4.74 -22.05
CA VAL A 769 40.03 -6.16 -22.42
C VAL A 769 41.35 -6.90 -22.63
N GLY A 770 42.50 -6.22 -22.75
CA GLY A 770 43.80 -6.84 -22.98
C GLY A 770 44.27 -7.74 -21.84
N ASN A 771 43.75 -7.54 -20.62
CA ASN A 771 44.07 -8.35 -19.45
C ASN A 771 42.97 -9.37 -19.08
N ASP A 772 41.86 -9.38 -19.82
CA ASP A 772 40.78 -10.34 -19.65
C ASP A 772 41.15 -11.70 -20.20
N GLU A 773 41.45 -12.64 -19.29
CA GLU A 773 41.85 -13.99 -19.65
C GLU A 773 40.72 -14.74 -20.38
N GLU A 774 41.04 -15.30 -21.55
CA GLU A 774 40.18 -16.21 -22.28
C GLU A 774 40.54 -17.66 -21.97
N TYR A 775 39.53 -18.52 -21.89
CA TYR A 775 39.63 -19.95 -21.62
C TYR A 775 39.26 -20.76 -22.88
N PRO A 776 40.12 -20.79 -23.92
CA PRO A 776 39.78 -21.44 -25.18
C PRO A 776 39.68 -22.95 -25.05
N TYR A 777 38.77 -23.55 -25.83
CA TYR A 777 38.56 -24.99 -25.84
C TYR A 777 38.20 -25.49 -27.23
N ARG A 778 38.32 -26.81 -27.42
CA ARG A 778 37.68 -27.53 -28.51
C ARG A 778 36.95 -28.75 -28.01
N VAL A 779 35.85 -29.10 -28.65
CA VAL A 779 35.03 -30.24 -28.29
C VAL A 779 34.60 -31.02 -29.53
N LYS A 780 34.58 -32.34 -29.42
CA LYS A 780 34.03 -33.25 -30.43
C LYS A 780 32.91 -34.07 -29.83
N PHE A 781 31.85 -34.28 -30.61
CA PHE A 781 30.66 -34.98 -30.15
C PHE A 781 30.51 -36.35 -30.80
N VAL A 782 30.02 -37.32 -30.01
CA VAL A 782 29.64 -38.66 -30.46
C VAL A 782 28.14 -38.83 -30.29
N ASN A 783 27.47 -39.35 -31.32
CA ASN A 783 26.01 -39.55 -31.41
C ASN A 783 25.16 -38.27 -31.38
N THR A 784 25.76 -37.10 -31.58
CA THR A 784 25.10 -35.80 -31.75
C THR A 784 26.04 -34.85 -32.49
N GLU A 785 25.54 -33.69 -32.92
CA GLU A 785 26.29 -32.65 -33.62
C GLU A 785 25.77 -31.27 -33.22
N VAL A 786 26.57 -30.22 -33.42
CA VAL A 786 26.15 -28.84 -33.16
C VAL A 786 25.03 -28.47 -34.14
N LYS A 787 23.96 -27.89 -33.61
CA LYS A 787 22.80 -27.48 -34.40
C LYS A 787 23.11 -26.14 -35.07
N ASN A 788 23.03 -26.12 -36.41
CA ASN A 788 23.26 -24.92 -37.23
C ASN A 788 22.18 -23.86 -37.06
#